data_AF-A0A356TB72-F1
#
_entry.id   AF-A0A356TB72-F1
#
_cell.length_a   1.000
_cell.length_b   1.000
_cell.length_c   1.000
_cell.angle_alpha   90.00
_cell.angle_beta   90.00
_cell.angle_gamma   90.00
#
_symmetry.space_group_name_H-M   'P 1'
#
loop_
_entity.id
_entity.type
_entity.pdbx_description
1 polymer ?
#
loop_
_entity_poly.entity_id
_entity_poly.type
_entity_poly.pdbx_seq_one_letter_code
_entity_poly.pdbx_strand_id
1 'polypeptide(L)'
;MARGRARRSCGLRPVRLHAPARVGGGVVRGRVLQAVAPRRSALLDVQAPRGRLLAGEPRAGRLQRGDARAGADHGREPPERELRRRGAGAGLLDEERSLPGAPRGGQPEVRRPARLQPLPGRAPPRGAGGSAPRPGRHHGDPDRVKTIDTLEALRAALGDARRRGGELSLVRVVGLELVEADLSGLRLRHVAFTRCQLPGADLSRSLLEEVVFERCVLPGARFDGARAGDVLRFDEDCNLQAASFRDARFDGAIFRGAKLKGVVFEGASVRASDLSGADLSGATMGGVDLTGASLERVRAPSAELSDAILEDADLRGGVFDGSTLARARLRGARLDGASLLGVSLADADLEGVRLDGLVGFPADLSRTRLVGVSLSGLALEAIDLTGADLRRADLSGARLSKAQLAGATLSAASFEGADLRGADLTGADLTEARLARAKLGGATLVDLVAPDSSWEEAELRAVDARGADLSRAKLFRADLTEARLDDAVLTEASLSGCVLQRASLKRALLFAADVTEVDARGADLAAVDATAARLERAQLPEANLAGAVLRSAILDGADLARADLSGADLGHASFGGTALDRADLSGADLDGCALSAASLAGAVFERASMVGCDLSGARLRGVNLREVDLSGAVLTGAVLSECDGEMMKLVGAQLGEASFMKSRLRTADFSGAAMRRADLRGADLFGAHFLGATAPEARFGLARADRALFSEADLRGASFAETSLRFALLDHANVEHADFTGCNLTQAILHMARADGAVWTDADTTLAEYTDAARAKAEAFRPR
;
A
#
# COMPACT_ATOMS: atom_id res chain seq x y z
N MET A 1 11.47 -27.01 60.91
CA MET A 1 12.16 -25.84 61.51
C MET A 1 13.33 -25.50 60.59
N ALA A 2 13.19 -24.45 59.75
CA ALA A 2 13.82 -23.12 59.91
C ALA A 2 15.31 -23.13 59.45
N ARG A 3 15.67 -22.81 58.19
CA ARG A 3 15.65 -21.49 57.49
C ARG A 3 16.22 -20.36 58.36
N GLY A 4 17.18 -19.52 57.95
CA GLY A 4 17.94 -19.36 56.70
C GLY A 4 18.43 -17.90 56.59
N ARG A 5 19.73 -17.62 56.43
CA ARG A 5 20.32 -16.26 56.54
C ARG A 5 21.28 -15.89 55.39
N ALA A 6 21.04 -14.76 54.73
CA ALA A 6 22.02 -13.75 54.23
C ALA A 6 21.23 -12.63 53.50
N ARG A 7 21.14 -11.39 54.01
CA ARG A 7 22.07 -10.23 53.84
C ARG A 7 22.29 -9.84 52.37
N ARG A 8 21.89 -8.67 51.83
CA ARG A 8 21.92 -7.22 52.23
C ARG A 8 22.93 -6.43 51.36
N SER A 9 22.40 -5.74 50.34
CA SER A 9 22.66 -4.33 49.97
C SER A 9 24.07 -3.71 50.10
N CYS A 10 24.71 -3.43 48.95
CA CYS A 10 25.59 -2.29 48.62
C CYS A 10 25.74 -2.28 47.07
N GLY A 11 25.91 -1.19 46.33
CA GLY A 11 25.81 0.24 46.63
C GLY A 11 26.00 1.04 45.31
N LEU A 12 25.18 2.07 45.07
CA LEU A 12 25.24 2.89 43.85
C LEU A 12 26.36 3.95 43.93
N ARG A 13 27.10 4.16 42.83
CA ARG A 13 27.98 5.33 42.62
C ARG A 13 27.38 6.25 41.54
N PRO A 14 27.27 7.57 41.77
CA PRO A 14 26.91 8.52 40.73
C PRO A 14 28.15 9.07 40.02
N VAL A 15 28.09 9.23 38.70
CA VAL A 15 29.04 10.05 37.94
C VAL A 15 28.39 11.40 37.64
N ARG A 16 29.02 12.49 38.08
CA ARG A 16 28.68 13.86 37.66
C ARG A 16 29.47 14.20 36.41
N LEU A 17 28.82 14.76 35.39
CA LEU A 17 29.46 15.60 34.39
C LEU A 17 28.61 16.86 34.13
N HIS A 18 29.27 17.90 33.63
CA HIS A 18 28.85 19.30 33.74
C HIS A 18 27.67 19.71 32.84
N ALA A 19 26.90 20.67 33.33
CA ALA A 19 26.08 21.55 32.48
C ALA A 19 26.92 22.73 31.96
N PRO A 20 26.50 23.34 30.84
CA PRO A 20 26.52 24.81 30.80
C PRO A 20 25.21 25.46 30.32
N ALA A 21 24.95 26.64 30.89
CA ALA A 21 24.23 27.81 30.37
C ALA A 21 22.83 27.70 29.72
N ARG A 22 21.90 28.55 30.22
CA ARG A 22 20.60 28.85 29.60
C ARG A 22 20.68 30.04 28.64
N VAL A 23 20.11 29.88 27.43
CA VAL A 23 19.44 30.89 26.59
C VAL A 23 18.34 30.13 25.81
N GLY A 24 17.13 30.64 25.53
CA GLY A 24 16.49 31.88 25.96
C GLY A 24 14.96 31.79 25.88
N GLY A 25 14.40 31.57 24.69
CA GLY A 25 12.95 31.47 24.43
C GLY A 25 12.62 31.09 22.98
N GLY A 26 11.40 30.58 22.74
CA GLY A 26 10.88 30.22 21.41
C GLY A 26 9.96 29.00 21.44
N VAL A 27 8.64 29.20 21.52
CA VAL A 27 7.65 28.12 21.67
C VAL A 27 7.01 27.76 20.33
N VAL A 28 7.13 26.50 19.91
CA VAL A 28 6.16 25.83 19.01
C VAL A 28 5.92 24.42 19.53
N ARG A 29 4.66 23.99 19.63
CA ARG A 29 4.25 22.70 20.20
C ARG A 29 4.25 21.58 19.15
N GLY A 30 5.26 20.71 19.18
CA GLY A 30 5.17 19.40 18.54
C GLY A 30 4.37 18.41 19.39
N ARG A 31 3.35 17.76 18.81
CA ARG A 31 2.77 16.53 19.39
C ARG A 31 3.53 15.33 18.83
N VAL A 32 4.48 14.81 19.59
CA VAL A 32 5.05 13.48 19.35
C VAL A 32 4.01 12.45 19.79
N LEU A 33 3.49 11.65 18.86
CA LEU A 33 2.71 10.47 19.19
C LEU A 33 3.65 9.42 19.77
N GLN A 34 3.44 9.07 21.05
CA GLN A 34 4.20 8.02 21.70
C GLN A 34 3.75 6.66 21.21
N ALA A 35 4.72 5.76 20.95
CA ALA A 35 4.47 4.36 20.70
C ALA A 35 3.63 3.75 21.85
N VAL A 36 2.45 3.24 21.50
CA VAL A 36 1.61 2.48 22.43
C VAL A 36 2.06 1.03 22.39
N ALA A 37 2.76 0.59 23.44
CA ALA A 37 3.01 -0.83 23.64
C ALA A 37 1.66 -1.56 23.79
N PRO A 38 1.43 -2.69 23.09
CA PRO A 38 0.17 -3.43 23.22
C PRO A 38 0.04 -3.96 24.65
N ARG A 39 -0.99 -3.48 25.36
CA ARG A 39 -1.37 -4.06 26.64
C ARG A 39 -1.97 -5.44 26.38
N ARG A 40 -1.48 -6.44 27.12
CA ARG A 40 -2.10 -7.78 27.19
C ARG A 40 -3.62 -7.65 27.30
N SER A 41 -4.34 -8.13 26.29
CA SER A 41 -5.78 -8.31 26.36
C SER A 41 -6.09 -9.33 27.45
N ALA A 42 -6.98 -8.97 28.37
CA ALA A 42 -7.49 -9.91 29.34
C ALA A 42 -8.47 -10.87 28.66
N LEU A 43 -8.43 -12.14 29.07
CA LEU A 43 -9.45 -13.14 28.75
C LEU A 43 -10.83 -12.57 29.08
N LEU A 44 -11.69 -12.49 28.06
CA LEU A 44 -13.11 -12.23 28.21
C LEU A 44 -13.84 -13.54 27.98
N ASP A 45 -14.30 -14.15 29.08
CA ASP A 45 -15.23 -15.29 29.06
C ASP A 45 -16.51 -14.89 28.33
N VAL A 46 -16.64 -15.28 27.06
CA VAL A 46 -17.90 -15.17 26.33
C VAL A 46 -18.75 -16.39 26.66
N GLN A 47 -19.62 -16.25 27.67
CA GLN A 47 -20.67 -17.24 27.93
C GLN A 47 -21.63 -17.29 26.73
N ALA A 48 -21.60 -18.41 26.00
CA ALA A 48 -22.55 -18.66 24.92
C ALA A 48 -24.00 -18.76 25.45
N PRO A 49 -24.99 -18.10 24.83
CA PRO A 49 -26.38 -18.24 25.23
C PRO A 49 -26.93 -19.61 24.83
N ARG A 50 -27.58 -20.29 25.79
CA ARG A 50 -28.21 -21.61 25.58
C ARG A 50 -29.43 -21.52 24.64
N GLY A 51 -29.22 -21.75 23.33
CA GLY A 51 -30.28 -22.01 22.37
C GLY A 51 -30.72 -23.49 22.38
N ARG A 52 -32.03 -23.74 22.47
CA ARG A 52 -32.59 -25.11 22.45
C ARG A 52 -32.50 -25.73 21.06
N LEU A 53 -31.83 -26.89 20.93
CA LEU A 53 -32.02 -27.79 19.80
C LEU A 53 -33.31 -28.62 20.01
N LEU A 54 -34.23 -28.54 19.05
CA LEU A 54 -35.37 -29.46 18.93
C LEU A 54 -35.03 -30.51 17.86
N ALA A 55 -35.40 -31.76 18.13
CA ALA A 55 -35.08 -32.90 17.28
C ALA A 55 -35.94 -32.97 16.01
N GLY A 56 -35.37 -33.56 14.96
CA GLY A 56 -36.09 -34.01 13.76
C GLY A 56 -35.34 -35.15 13.09
N GLU A 57 -35.84 -36.39 13.21
CA GLU A 57 -35.40 -37.52 12.38
C GLU A 57 -35.74 -37.26 10.90
N PRO A 58 -35.10 -38.00 9.98
CA PRO A 58 -35.94 -38.77 9.08
C PRO A 58 -35.54 -40.25 8.97
N ARG A 59 -36.54 -41.13 9.03
CA ARG A 59 -36.40 -42.57 8.75
C ARG A 59 -36.58 -42.90 7.27
N ALA A 60 -35.69 -43.77 6.80
CA ALA A 60 -35.94 -44.88 5.88
C ALA A 60 -36.85 -44.69 4.64
N GLY A 61 -36.23 -44.73 3.46
CA GLY A 61 -36.85 -45.15 2.19
C GLY A 61 -36.02 -46.23 1.51
N ARG A 62 -36.42 -47.51 1.63
CA ARG A 62 -35.78 -48.62 0.89
C ARG A 62 -36.19 -48.58 -0.59
N LEU A 63 -35.23 -48.75 -1.49
CA LEU A 63 -35.43 -49.54 -2.72
C LEU A 63 -34.24 -50.48 -2.92
N GLN A 64 -34.54 -51.73 -3.27
CA GLN A 64 -33.59 -52.81 -3.53
C GLN A 64 -33.52 -53.13 -5.03
N ARG A 65 -32.51 -53.94 -5.38
CA ARG A 65 -32.27 -54.67 -6.65
C ARG A 65 -31.42 -53.89 -7.66
N GLY A 66 -30.40 -54.51 -8.27
CA GLY A 66 -29.96 -55.90 -8.07
C GLY A 66 -28.64 -56.23 -8.78
N ASP A 67 -28.14 -57.43 -8.52
CA ASP A 67 -26.86 -57.94 -9.01
C ASP A 67 -26.77 -58.07 -10.54
N ALA A 68 -25.58 -57.85 -11.08
CA ALA A 68 -25.04 -58.67 -12.18
C ALA A 68 -23.50 -58.68 -12.13
N ARG A 69 -22.91 -59.82 -12.47
CA ARG A 69 -21.45 -60.07 -12.47
C ARG A 69 -20.87 -59.99 -13.89
N ALA A 70 -19.52 -59.89 -13.92
CA ALA A 70 -18.61 -60.39 -14.94
C ALA A 70 -18.42 -59.58 -16.25
N GLY A 71 -17.18 -59.57 -16.72
CA GLY A 71 -16.77 -59.01 -18.00
C GLY A 71 -15.36 -58.39 -17.98
N ALA A 72 -14.33 -59.18 -18.27
CA ALA A 72 -13.09 -58.63 -18.87
C ALA A 72 -13.45 -58.14 -20.30
N ASP A 73 -12.72 -57.23 -20.96
CA ASP A 73 -11.29 -57.30 -21.21
C ASP A 73 -10.76 -56.04 -21.93
N HIS A 74 -9.43 -55.90 -22.00
CA HIS A 74 -8.61 -55.12 -22.94
C HIS A 74 -8.82 -53.58 -23.11
N GLY A 75 -7.76 -52.83 -22.79
CA GLY A 75 -7.55 -51.44 -23.20
C GLY A 75 -6.16 -50.93 -22.81
N ARG A 76 -5.15 -51.12 -23.67
CA ARG A 76 -3.77 -50.64 -23.46
C ARG A 76 -3.58 -49.24 -24.05
N GLU A 77 -3.05 -48.29 -23.27
CA GLU A 77 -2.27 -47.16 -23.78
C GLU A 77 -1.04 -46.87 -22.87
N PRO A 78 0.17 -46.83 -23.44
CA PRO A 78 1.39 -46.27 -22.85
C PRO A 78 1.80 -44.95 -23.57
N PRO A 79 2.88 -44.23 -23.13
CA PRO A 79 2.86 -42.76 -23.06
C PRO A 79 3.96 -42.04 -23.89
N GLU A 80 4.23 -40.76 -23.52
CA GLU A 80 5.36 -39.89 -23.93
C GLU A 80 5.25 -39.29 -25.36
N ARG A 81 5.79 -38.10 -25.68
CA ARG A 81 7.09 -37.53 -25.27
C ARG A 81 7.26 -36.05 -25.70
N GLU A 82 8.22 -35.35 -25.08
CA GLU A 82 8.76 -34.06 -25.57
C GLU A 82 9.39 -34.16 -26.97
N LEU A 83 9.51 -33.01 -27.68
CA LEU A 83 10.45 -32.89 -28.80
C LEU A 83 11.03 -31.47 -28.95
N ARG A 84 12.34 -31.34 -28.68
CA ARG A 84 13.19 -30.19 -29.06
C ARG A 84 13.64 -30.30 -30.52
N ARG A 85 13.77 -29.17 -31.24
CA ARG A 85 14.78 -28.80 -32.28
C ARG A 85 14.48 -27.35 -32.74
N ARG A 86 15.39 -26.36 -32.73
CA ARG A 86 16.72 -26.15 -33.39
C ARG A 86 16.65 -25.79 -34.89
N GLY A 87 17.26 -24.64 -35.24
CA GLY A 87 17.55 -24.13 -36.61
C GLY A 87 17.00 -22.71 -36.81
N ALA A 88 17.80 -21.62 -36.75
CA ALA A 88 18.66 -21.06 -37.82
C ALA A 88 17.86 -20.45 -39.00
N GLY A 89 18.13 -19.24 -39.52
CA GLY A 89 19.07 -18.16 -39.13
C GLY A 89 19.16 -17.06 -40.22
N ALA A 90 19.65 -15.87 -39.86
CA ALA A 90 20.18 -14.76 -40.71
C ALA A 90 19.38 -14.21 -41.92
N GLY A 91 19.41 -12.87 -42.11
CA GLY A 91 19.12 -12.23 -43.40
C GLY A 91 18.64 -10.77 -43.34
N LEU A 92 19.53 -9.81 -43.58
CA LEU A 92 19.19 -8.43 -43.98
C LEU A 92 18.96 -8.38 -45.50
N LEU A 93 18.09 -7.48 -45.99
CA LEU A 93 18.39 -6.43 -46.99
C LEU A 93 17.12 -5.76 -47.56
N ASP A 94 17.34 -4.59 -48.14
CA ASP A 94 16.38 -3.66 -48.75
C ASP A 94 15.74 -4.17 -50.06
N GLU A 95 14.56 -3.63 -50.45
CA GLU A 95 14.48 -2.66 -51.56
C GLU A 95 13.05 -2.17 -51.89
N GLU A 96 12.99 -1.05 -52.61
CA GLU A 96 11.82 -0.27 -53.04
C GLU A 96 10.95 -0.97 -54.11
N ARG A 97 9.65 -0.61 -54.20
CA ARG A 97 8.91 -0.54 -55.48
C ARG A 97 7.82 0.55 -55.53
N SER A 98 8.17 1.66 -56.20
CA SER A 98 7.42 2.36 -57.26
C SER A 98 5.88 2.60 -57.18
N LEU A 99 5.52 3.89 -57.04
CA LEU A 99 4.62 4.75 -57.88
C LEU A 99 3.70 4.10 -58.96
N PRO A 100 2.52 4.70 -59.36
CA PRO A 100 2.33 6.16 -59.53
C PRO A 100 0.90 6.76 -59.33
N GLY A 101 0.77 8.08 -59.52
CA GLY A 101 -0.41 8.69 -60.19
C GLY A 101 -1.35 9.58 -59.37
N ALA A 102 -1.32 10.90 -59.61
CA ALA A 102 -2.31 11.86 -59.11
C ALA A 102 -3.56 11.96 -60.03
N PRO A 103 -4.67 12.50 -59.53
CA PRO A 103 -5.25 13.64 -60.24
C PRO A 103 -5.63 14.84 -59.33
N ARG A 104 -5.82 16.00 -59.96
CA ARG A 104 -6.20 17.27 -59.32
C ARG A 104 -7.71 17.44 -59.21
N GLY A 105 -8.14 18.14 -58.15
CA GLY A 105 -9.28 19.08 -58.20
C GLY A 105 -10.68 18.52 -57.96
N GLY A 106 -11.36 19.05 -56.95
CA GLY A 106 -12.79 18.82 -56.69
C GLY A 106 -13.17 19.08 -55.24
N GLN A 107 -13.97 20.11 -54.98
CA GLN A 107 -14.60 20.33 -53.67
C GLN A 107 -15.73 19.29 -53.47
N PRO A 108 -15.92 18.73 -52.26
CA PRO A 108 -17.17 18.08 -51.88
C PRO A 108 -18.06 19.01 -51.05
N GLU A 109 -19.32 19.11 -51.45
CA GLU A 109 -20.37 19.86 -50.75
C GLU A 109 -20.72 19.24 -49.39
N VAL A 110 -20.91 20.07 -48.36
CA VAL A 110 -21.43 19.61 -47.06
C VAL A 110 -22.95 19.48 -47.11
N ARG A 111 -23.46 18.24 -47.09
CA ARG A 111 -24.89 17.97 -46.87
C ARG A 111 -25.27 18.15 -45.39
N ARG A 112 -26.39 18.83 -45.16
CA ARG A 112 -26.97 19.13 -43.84
C ARG A 112 -27.52 17.88 -43.13
N PRO A 113 -27.51 17.84 -41.78
CA PRO A 113 -28.55 17.23 -40.97
C PRO A 113 -29.59 18.25 -40.48
N ALA A 114 -30.69 17.76 -39.91
CA ALA A 114 -31.95 18.49 -39.76
C ALA A 114 -32.04 19.43 -38.54
N ARG A 115 -32.99 20.37 -38.61
CA ARG A 115 -33.43 21.20 -37.47
C ARG A 115 -34.14 20.35 -36.42
N LEU A 116 -33.78 20.52 -35.15
CA LEU A 116 -34.63 20.22 -34.00
C LEU A 116 -34.83 21.50 -33.17
N GLN A 117 -36.05 21.73 -32.70
CA GLN A 117 -36.44 22.92 -31.93
C GLN A 117 -36.08 22.75 -30.45
N PRO A 118 -35.66 23.82 -29.73
CA PRO A 118 -35.51 23.77 -28.29
C PRO A 118 -36.85 24.00 -27.56
N LEU A 119 -37.15 23.15 -26.59
CA LEU A 119 -38.19 23.36 -25.57
C LEU A 119 -37.65 24.23 -24.40
N PRO A 120 -38.50 24.85 -23.56
CA PRO A 120 -38.10 25.99 -22.75
C PRO A 120 -37.34 25.62 -21.47
N GLY A 121 -36.42 26.50 -21.06
CA GLY A 121 -35.58 26.31 -19.88
C GLY A 121 -36.29 26.53 -18.54
N ARG A 122 -35.79 25.85 -17.49
CA ARG A 122 -36.00 26.23 -16.09
C ARG A 122 -34.83 27.10 -15.63
N ALA A 123 -35.13 28.14 -14.85
CA ALA A 123 -34.16 29.16 -14.45
C ALA A 123 -33.36 28.79 -13.18
N PRO A 124 -32.11 29.27 -13.04
CA PRO A 124 -31.48 29.51 -11.74
C PRO A 124 -32.00 30.83 -11.12
N PRO A 125 -31.76 31.09 -9.81
CA PRO A 125 -32.57 32.04 -9.04
C PRO A 125 -32.23 33.52 -9.29
N ARG A 126 -33.25 34.38 -9.13
CA ARG A 126 -33.12 35.84 -9.08
C ARG A 126 -32.63 36.27 -7.68
N GLY A 127 -31.71 37.24 -7.58
CA GLY A 127 -31.27 37.67 -6.24
C GLY A 127 -30.37 38.89 -6.02
N ALA A 128 -29.87 39.62 -7.01
CA ALA A 128 -29.26 40.96 -6.78
C ALA A 128 -29.24 41.77 -8.08
N GLY A 129 -29.71 43.02 -8.04
CA GLY A 129 -29.86 43.86 -9.23
C GLY A 129 -28.58 44.62 -9.58
N GLY A 130 -27.87 44.18 -10.62
CA GLY A 130 -26.88 44.98 -11.35
C GLY A 130 -27.35 45.16 -12.79
N SER A 131 -27.78 46.36 -13.16
CA SER A 131 -28.25 46.64 -14.52
C SER A 131 -27.09 46.68 -15.51
N ALA A 132 -27.16 45.89 -16.58
CA ALA A 132 -26.29 46.08 -17.73
C ALA A 132 -26.43 47.53 -18.26
N PRO A 133 -25.33 48.23 -18.57
CA PRO A 133 -25.41 49.58 -19.09
C PRO A 133 -26.03 49.55 -20.49
N ARG A 134 -27.25 50.10 -20.60
CA ARG A 134 -27.73 50.58 -21.90
C ARG A 134 -26.82 51.73 -22.35
N PRO A 135 -26.61 51.94 -23.67
CA PRO A 135 -25.88 53.11 -24.15
C PRO A 135 -26.63 54.38 -23.72
N GLY A 136 -26.08 55.05 -22.70
CA GLY A 136 -26.66 56.26 -22.14
C GLY A 136 -26.61 57.38 -23.17
N ARG A 137 -27.77 57.93 -23.52
CA ARG A 137 -27.86 59.10 -24.41
C ARG A 137 -27.38 60.37 -23.68
N HIS A 138 -26.06 60.57 -23.65
CA HIS A 138 -25.47 61.89 -23.52
C HIS A 138 -24.55 62.14 -24.70
N HIS A 139 -25.12 62.64 -25.81
CA HIS A 139 -24.34 63.42 -26.76
C HIS A 139 -23.95 64.73 -26.08
N GLY A 140 -22.81 64.71 -25.41
CA GLY A 140 -21.98 65.91 -25.29
C GLY A 140 -21.47 66.28 -26.68
N ASP A 141 -21.57 67.55 -27.00
CA ASP A 141 -21.18 68.14 -28.27
C ASP A 141 -19.69 67.86 -28.61
N PRO A 142 -19.36 67.22 -29.76
CA PRO A 142 -17.97 66.92 -30.14
C PRO A 142 -17.07 68.17 -30.25
N ASP A 143 -17.66 69.35 -30.48
CA ASP A 143 -16.95 70.60 -30.73
C ASP A 143 -16.34 71.26 -29.47
N ARG A 144 -16.42 70.62 -28.30
CA ARG A 144 -15.87 71.14 -27.03
C ARG A 144 -14.54 70.53 -26.57
N VAL A 145 -13.97 69.56 -27.28
CA VAL A 145 -12.65 68.99 -26.92
C VAL A 145 -11.53 69.95 -27.35
N LYS A 146 -10.90 70.63 -26.39
CA LYS A 146 -9.81 71.57 -26.68
C LYS A 146 -8.55 70.80 -27.05
N THR A 147 -8.10 70.96 -28.29
CA THR A 147 -6.79 70.44 -28.71
C THR A 147 -5.67 71.34 -28.17
N ILE A 148 -4.62 70.72 -27.64
CA ILE A 148 -3.41 71.36 -27.11
C ILE A 148 -2.20 70.70 -27.78
N ASP A 149 -1.54 71.47 -28.64
CA ASP A 149 -0.40 71.09 -29.48
C ASP A 149 0.87 71.89 -29.17
N THR A 150 0.82 72.77 -28.17
CA THR A 150 1.95 73.60 -27.72
C THR A 150 2.16 73.49 -26.20
N LEU A 151 3.42 73.46 -25.78
CA LEU A 151 3.82 73.30 -24.39
C LEU A 151 3.31 74.44 -23.49
N GLU A 152 3.26 75.66 -24.01
CA GLU A 152 2.74 76.83 -23.29
C GLU A 152 1.24 76.73 -23.02
N ALA A 153 0.45 76.31 -24.02
CA ALA A 153 -0.98 76.09 -23.86
C ALA A 153 -1.28 74.99 -22.84
N LEU A 154 -0.45 73.93 -22.78
CA LEU A 154 -0.58 72.90 -21.74
C LEU A 154 -0.21 73.44 -20.35
N ARG A 155 0.91 74.14 -20.21
CA ARG A 155 1.32 74.76 -18.94
C ARG A 155 0.26 75.73 -18.41
N ALA A 156 -0.35 76.53 -19.28
CA ALA A 156 -1.45 77.41 -18.92
C ALA A 156 -2.69 76.63 -18.44
N ALA A 157 -3.08 75.57 -19.16
CA ALA A 157 -4.21 74.73 -18.79
C ALA A 157 -3.99 73.99 -17.45
N LEU A 158 -2.79 73.45 -17.21
CA LEU A 158 -2.42 72.81 -15.95
C LEU A 158 -2.37 73.81 -14.79
N GLY A 159 -1.85 75.02 -15.02
CA GLY A 159 -1.85 76.10 -14.04
C GLY A 159 -3.27 76.55 -13.66
N ASP A 160 -4.19 76.63 -14.64
CA ASP A 160 -5.61 76.90 -14.37
C ASP A 160 -6.31 75.75 -13.65
N ALA A 161 -6.05 74.50 -14.04
CA ALA A 161 -6.57 73.32 -13.34
C ALA A 161 -6.17 73.33 -11.86
N ARG A 162 -4.88 73.50 -11.56
CA ARG A 162 -4.37 73.59 -10.18
C ARG A 162 -4.97 74.75 -9.38
N ARG A 163 -5.26 75.90 -10.02
CA ARG A 163 -5.98 77.02 -9.39
C ARG A 163 -7.47 76.76 -9.16
N ARG A 164 -8.11 75.89 -9.95
CA ARG A 164 -9.57 75.65 -9.98
C ARG A 164 -9.95 74.26 -9.45
N GLY A 165 -9.29 73.80 -8.38
CA GLY A 165 -9.65 72.55 -7.69
C GLY A 165 -9.00 71.28 -8.25
N GLY A 166 -8.03 71.39 -9.15
CA GLY A 166 -7.21 70.27 -9.62
C GLY A 166 -7.79 69.50 -10.81
N GLU A 167 -8.86 69.97 -11.45
CA GLU A 167 -9.51 69.27 -12.57
C GLU A 167 -9.06 69.81 -13.95
N LEU A 168 -8.66 68.90 -14.85
CA LEU A 168 -8.42 69.15 -16.27
C LEU A 168 -9.39 68.30 -17.10
N SER A 169 -10.29 68.95 -17.84
CA SER A 169 -11.42 68.28 -18.49
C SER A 169 -11.58 68.66 -19.97
N LEU A 170 -11.99 67.70 -20.81
CA LEU A 170 -12.27 67.86 -22.25
C LEU A 170 -11.06 68.39 -23.05
N VAL A 171 -9.89 67.76 -22.86
CA VAL A 171 -8.63 68.17 -23.50
C VAL A 171 -8.04 67.04 -24.32
N ARG A 172 -7.58 67.34 -25.54
CA ARG A 172 -6.73 66.45 -26.35
C ARG A 172 -5.33 67.04 -26.48
N VAL A 173 -4.34 66.44 -25.84
CA VAL A 173 -2.93 66.81 -25.95
C VAL A 173 -2.31 66.03 -27.12
N VAL A 174 -1.65 66.72 -28.06
CA VAL A 174 -1.14 66.09 -29.30
C VAL A 174 0.34 66.41 -29.51
N GLY A 175 1.16 65.38 -29.70
CA GLY A 175 2.54 65.51 -30.20
C GLY A 175 3.53 66.22 -29.28
N LEU A 176 3.22 66.39 -27.99
CA LEU A 176 4.07 67.12 -27.05
C LEU A 176 5.11 66.24 -26.36
N GLU A 177 6.27 66.84 -26.06
CA GLU A 177 7.31 66.31 -25.18
C GLU A 177 7.14 66.89 -23.76
N LEU A 178 6.78 66.02 -22.83
CA LEU A 178 6.35 66.29 -21.46
C LEU A 178 7.25 65.55 -20.46
N VAL A 179 8.56 65.68 -20.68
CA VAL A 179 9.61 65.12 -19.81
C VAL A 179 9.39 65.58 -18.36
N GLU A 180 9.30 64.63 -17.43
CA GLU A 180 9.10 64.85 -15.99
C GLU A 180 7.89 65.76 -15.66
N ALA A 181 6.85 65.76 -16.49
CA ALA A 181 5.68 66.60 -16.27
C ALA A 181 4.90 66.21 -14.99
N ASP A 182 4.73 67.17 -14.07
CA ASP A 182 3.92 67.01 -12.86
C ASP A 182 2.42 67.16 -13.17
N LEU A 183 1.74 66.02 -13.23
CA LEU A 183 0.29 65.85 -13.31
C LEU A 183 -0.27 65.23 -12.01
N SER A 184 0.53 65.19 -10.94
CA SER A 184 0.20 64.47 -9.71
C SER A 184 -0.97 65.11 -8.97
N GLY A 185 -1.81 64.28 -8.36
CA GLY A 185 -3.02 64.71 -7.64
C GLY A 185 -4.11 65.37 -8.49
N LEU A 186 -3.96 65.48 -9.82
CA LEU A 186 -4.98 66.05 -10.70
C LEU A 186 -6.13 65.07 -10.95
N ARG A 187 -7.32 65.61 -11.19
CA ARG A 187 -8.43 64.88 -11.83
C ARG A 187 -8.37 65.15 -13.33
N LEU A 188 -8.08 64.12 -14.12
CA LEU A 188 -8.12 64.16 -15.58
C LEU A 188 -9.43 63.53 -16.04
N ARG A 189 -10.29 64.29 -16.73
CA ARG A 189 -11.61 63.81 -17.16
C ARG A 189 -11.89 64.05 -18.65
N HIS A 190 -12.19 63.00 -19.41
CA HIS A 190 -12.27 63.06 -20.88
C HIS A 190 -10.97 63.66 -21.49
N VAL A 191 -9.80 63.16 -21.05
CA VAL A 191 -8.48 63.65 -21.49
C VAL A 191 -7.80 62.62 -22.39
N ALA A 192 -7.41 63.04 -23.59
CA ALA A 192 -6.70 62.19 -24.55
C ALA A 192 -5.28 62.72 -24.78
N PHE A 193 -4.27 61.87 -24.58
CA PHE A 193 -2.90 62.11 -25.04
C PHE A 193 -2.67 61.32 -26.32
N THR A 194 -2.32 61.98 -27.41
CA THR A 194 -2.08 61.35 -28.71
C THR A 194 -0.66 61.65 -29.19
N ARG A 195 0.16 60.62 -29.43
CA ARG A 195 1.56 60.72 -29.90
C ARG A 195 2.46 61.59 -29.00
N CYS A 196 2.19 61.63 -27.71
CA CYS A 196 2.98 62.42 -26.75
C CYS A 196 4.13 61.58 -26.15
N GLN A 197 5.25 62.25 -25.85
CA GLN A 197 6.36 61.69 -25.07
C GLN A 197 6.21 62.20 -23.63
N LEU A 198 6.07 61.32 -22.64
CA LEU A 198 5.96 61.65 -21.22
C LEU A 198 6.96 60.86 -20.35
N PRO A 199 8.27 60.81 -20.70
CA PRO A 199 9.25 60.06 -19.91
C PRO A 199 9.37 60.66 -18.50
N GLY A 200 9.30 59.82 -17.48
CA GLY A 200 9.39 60.23 -16.07
C GLY A 200 8.23 61.08 -15.54
N ALA A 201 7.13 61.26 -16.29
CA ALA A 201 6.00 62.09 -15.87
C ALA A 201 5.34 61.54 -14.59
N ASP A 202 4.90 62.45 -13.71
CA ASP A 202 4.31 62.11 -12.42
C ASP A 202 2.79 62.31 -12.46
N LEU A 203 2.05 61.21 -12.53
CA LEU A 203 0.59 61.10 -12.40
C LEU A 203 0.19 60.49 -11.05
N SER A 204 1.08 60.45 -10.06
CA SER A 204 0.81 59.81 -8.76
C SER A 204 -0.39 60.45 -8.06
N ARG A 205 -1.23 59.62 -7.42
CA ARG A 205 -2.46 60.02 -6.71
C ARG A 205 -3.47 60.81 -7.57
N SER A 206 -3.36 60.75 -8.90
CA SER A 206 -4.35 61.32 -9.82
C SER A 206 -5.65 60.52 -9.87
N LEU A 207 -6.73 61.17 -10.33
CA LEU A 207 -8.01 60.53 -10.65
C LEU A 207 -8.22 60.60 -12.16
N LEU A 208 -8.33 59.44 -12.81
CA LEU A 208 -8.38 59.26 -14.26
C LEU A 208 -9.78 58.78 -14.66
N GLU A 209 -10.56 59.63 -15.31
CA GLU A 209 -11.93 59.35 -15.74
C GLU A 209 -12.04 59.55 -17.26
N GLU A 210 -12.32 58.49 -18.02
CA GLU A 210 -12.29 58.55 -19.50
C GLU A 210 -10.95 59.13 -20.03
N VAL A 211 -9.84 58.56 -19.56
CA VAL A 211 -8.48 58.97 -19.96
C VAL A 211 -7.91 58.00 -20.96
N VAL A 212 -7.36 58.54 -22.04
CA VAL A 212 -6.86 57.76 -23.17
C VAL A 212 -5.44 58.18 -23.52
N PHE A 213 -4.53 57.21 -23.60
CA PHE A 213 -3.21 57.35 -24.17
C PHE A 213 -3.15 56.59 -25.50
N GLU A 214 -2.83 57.30 -26.57
CA GLU A 214 -2.72 56.77 -27.93
C GLU A 214 -1.32 57.00 -28.46
N ARG A 215 -0.58 55.94 -28.81
CA ARG A 215 0.79 56.01 -29.34
C ARG A 215 1.75 56.82 -28.47
N CYS A 216 1.55 56.79 -27.16
CA CYS A 216 2.32 57.59 -26.22
C CYS A 216 3.52 56.82 -25.66
N VAL A 217 4.58 57.54 -25.31
CA VAL A 217 5.83 56.98 -24.79
C VAL A 217 6.07 57.55 -23.40
N LEU A 218 5.77 56.77 -22.37
CA LEU A 218 5.79 57.13 -20.95
C LEU A 218 6.78 56.27 -20.12
N PRO A 219 8.03 56.04 -20.56
CA PRO A 219 8.95 55.21 -19.80
C PRO A 219 9.28 55.86 -18.46
N GLY A 220 9.30 55.08 -17.39
CA GLY A 220 9.55 55.58 -16.03
C GLY A 220 8.46 56.50 -15.45
N ALA A 221 7.30 56.63 -16.10
CA ALA A 221 6.21 57.46 -15.57
C ALA A 221 5.64 56.86 -14.27
N ARG A 222 5.35 57.71 -13.28
CA ARG A 222 4.84 57.29 -11.96
C ARG A 222 3.36 57.58 -11.85
N PHE A 223 2.58 56.58 -11.47
CA PHE A 223 1.13 56.64 -11.28
C PHE A 223 0.78 56.14 -9.86
N ASP A 224 1.71 56.24 -8.92
CA ASP A 224 1.60 55.59 -7.61
C ASP A 224 0.37 56.09 -6.84
N GLY A 225 -0.49 55.19 -6.41
CA GLY A 225 -1.77 55.48 -5.76
C GLY A 225 -2.81 56.20 -6.63
N ALA A 226 -2.62 56.29 -7.95
CA ALA A 226 -3.61 56.83 -8.88
C ALA A 226 -4.85 55.92 -8.97
N ARG A 227 -5.98 56.47 -9.41
CA ARG A 227 -7.25 55.74 -9.52
C ARG A 227 -7.92 55.99 -10.86
N ALA A 228 -8.35 54.92 -11.53
CA ALA A 228 -9.32 55.00 -12.61
C ALA A 228 -10.73 55.09 -12.00
N GLY A 229 -11.53 56.06 -12.45
CA GLY A 229 -12.95 56.20 -12.07
C GLY A 229 -13.92 55.70 -13.16
N ASP A 230 -13.43 55.59 -14.40
CA ASP A 230 -14.12 55.09 -15.59
C ASP A 230 -13.02 54.57 -16.56
N VAL A 231 -13.31 54.44 -17.85
CA VAL A 231 -12.37 53.96 -18.89
C VAL A 231 -10.98 54.63 -18.78
N LEU A 232 -9.97 53.84 -18.47
CA LEU A 232 -8.56 54.15 -18.65
C LEU A 232 -8.01 53.26 -19.77
N ARG A 233 -7.55 53.85 -20.88
CA ARG A 233 -7.03 53.10 -22.04
C ARG A 233 -5.63 53.53 -22.41
N PHE A 234 -4.74 52.55 -22.55
CA PHE A 234 -3.48 52.63 -23.28
C PHE A 234 -3.64 51.75 -24.55
N ASP A 235 -3.23 52.24 -25.72
CA ASP A 235 -3.29 51.44 -26.96
C ASP A 235 -2.07 50.52 -27.17
N GLU A 236 -2.17 49.65 -28.18
CA GLU A 236 -1.15 48.65 -28.53
C GLU A 236 0.21 49.27 -28.92
N ASP A 237 0.23 50.58 -29.24
CA ASP A 237 1.44 51.35 -29.57
C ASP A 237 2.09 52.03 -28.33
N CYS A 238 1.44 52.02 -27.16
CA CYS A 238 1.94 52.69 -25.96
C CYS A 238 3.16 52.00 -25.34
N ASN A 239 4.16 52.80 -24.95
CA ASN A 239 5.35 52.35 -24.23
C ASN A 239 5.34 52.87 -22.78
N LEU A 240 5.20 51.95 -21.83
CA LEU A 240 5.16 52.18 -20.38
C LEU A 240 6.32 51.44 -19.67
N GLN A 241 7.42 51.20 -20.38
CA GLN A 241 8.59 50.49 -19.85
C GLN A 241 9.08 51.15 -18.55
N ALA A 242 9.26 50.34 -17.51
CA ALA A 242 9.64 50.78 -16.16
C ALA A 242 8.73 51.84 -15.51
N ALA A 243 7.48 52.00 -15.98
CA ALA A 243 6.49 52.80 -15.27
C ALA A 243 6.16 52.19 -13.89
N SER A 244 5.71 53.02 -12.95
CA SER A 244 5.30 52.59 -11.61
C SER A 244 3.81 52.82 -11.41
N PHE A 245 3.12 51.77 -10.98
CA PHE A 245 1.68 51.69 -10.69
C PHE A 245 1.43 51.26 -9.23
N ARG A 246 2.41 51.48 -8.33
CA ARG A 246 2.37 50.99 -6.94
C ARG A 246 1.11 51.50 -6.24
N ASP A 247 0.37 50.59 -5.58
CA ASP A 247 -0.91 50.87 -4.90
C ASP A 247 -2.00 51.56 -5.78
N ALA A 248 -1.84 51.57 -7.11
CA ALA A 248 -2.83 52.16 -8.02
C ALA A 248 -4.10 51.30 -8.11
N ARG A 249 -5.22 51.91 -8.49
CA ARG A 249 -6.49 51.20 -8.74
C ARG A 249 -6.99 51.47 -10.14
N PHE A 250 -6.68 50.55 -11.04
CA PHE A 250 -6.98 50.59 -12.47
C PHE A 250 -7.90 49.42 -12.87
N ASP A 251 -8.91 49.15 -12.05
CA ASP A 251 -9.91 48.13 -12.34
C ASP A 251 -10.66 48.46 -13.65
N GLY A 252 -10.77 47.48 -14.54
CA GLY A 252 -11.37 47.65 -15.88
C GLY A 252 -10.52 48.44 -16.89
N ALA A 253 -9.25 48.72 -16.59
CA ALA A 253 -8.37 49.41 -17.52
C ALA A 253 -7.96 48.54 -18.73
N ILE A 254 -7.58 49.20 -19.83
CA ILE A 254 -7.16 48.54 -21.07
C ILE A 254 -5.67 48.83 -21.31
N PHE A 255 -4.87 47.77 -21.30
CA PHE A 255 -3.42 47.73 -21.57
C PHE A 255 -3.06 46.81 -22.74
N ARG A 256 -4.06 46.41 -23.54
CA ARG A 256 -3.93 45.49 -24.65
C ARG A 256 -2.74 45.84 -25.55
N GLY A 257 -1.84 44.88 -25.76
CA GLY A 257 -0.61 45.02 -26.55
C GLY A 257 0.45 45.99 -26.04
N ALA A 258 0.22 46.69 -24.92
CA ALA A 258 1.12 47.73 -24.42
C ALA A 258 2.47 47.16 -23.97
N LYS A 259 3.54 47.96 -24.12
CA LYS A 259 4.90 47.59 -23.69
C LYS A 259 5.08 47.97 -22.23
N LEU A 260 5.03 46.99 -21.35
CA LEU A 260 5.05 47.11 -19.89
C LEU A 260 6.32 46.46 -19.27
N LYS A 261 7.40 46.35 -20.06
CA LYS A 261 8.64 45.69 -19.62
C LYS A 261 9.20 46.37 -18.37
N GLY A 262 9.48 45.59 -17.32
CA GLY A 262 10.01 46.09 -16.05
C GLY A 262 9.07 47.03 -15.27
N VAL A 263 7.77 47.02 -15.57
CA VAL A 263 6.77 47.82 -14.85
C VAL A 263 6.61 47.35 -13.40
N VAL A 264 6.21 48.26 -12.50
CA VAL A 264 5.92 47.94 -11.09
C VAL A 264 4.41 48.02 -10.84
N PHE A 265 3.75 46.89 -10.58
CA PHE A 265 2.34 46.76 -10.17
C PHE A 265 2.18 46.35 -8.69
N GLU A 266 3.23 46.49 -7.88
CA GLU A 266 3.23 46.03 -6.48
C GLU A 266 2.07 46.66 -5.67
N GLY A 267 1.23 45.81 -5.07
CA GLY A 267 0.02 46.21 -4.32
C GLY A 267 -1.11 46.84 -5.16
N ALA A 268 -0.99 46.89 -6.49
CA ALA A 268 -1.99 47.51 -7.35
C ALA A 268 -3.24 46.64 -7.55
N SER A 269 -4.38 47.29 -7.82
CA SER A 269 -5.63 46.65 -8.25
C SER A 269 -5.84 46.91 -9.74
N VAL A 270 -5.96 45.84 -10.52
CA VAL A 270 -6.18 45.83 -11.98
C VAL A 270 -7.26 44.80 -12.32
N ARG A 271 -8.28 44.68 -11.45
CA ARG A 271 -9.36 43.69 -11.57
C ARG A 271 -10.13 43.87 -12.88
N ALA A 272 -10.51 42.77 -13.53
CA ALA A 272 -11.24 42.77 -14.80
C ALA A 272 -10.63 43.64 -15.94
N SER A 273 -9.31 43.90 -15.88
CA SER A 273 -8.59 44.67 -16.91
C SER A 273 -8.23 43.82 -18.14
N ASP A 274 -8.03 44.45 -19.29
CA ASP A 274 -7.54 43.80 -20.50
C ASP A 274 -6.04 44.07 -20.70
N LEU A 275 -5.19 43.09 -20.34
CA LEU A 275 -3.75 43.08 -20.59
C LEU A 275 -3.37 42.15 -21.76
N SER A 276 -4.33 41.76 -22.61
CA SER A 276 -4.12 40.75 -23.65
C SER A 276 -3.00 41.16 -24.61
N GLY A 277 -2.03 40.27 -24.83
CA GLY A 277 -0.88 40.50 -25.70
C GLY A 277 0.17 41.51 -25.19
N ALA A 278 0.05 42.03 -23.96
CA ALA A 278 1.02 42.97 -23.40
C ALA A 278 2.38 42.32 -23.10
N ASP A 279 3.44 43.13 -23.05
CA ASP A 279 4.80 42.69 -22.67
C ASP A 279 5.12 43.12 -21.24
N LEU A 280 4.92 42.22 -20.28
CA LEU A 280 5.25 42.31 -18.85
C LEU A 280 6.63 41.68 -18.52
N SER A 281 7.54 41.51 -19.48
CA SER A 281 8.85 40.90 -19.23
C SER A 281 9.58 41.57 -18.06
N GLY A 282 9.97 40.80 -17.05
CA GLY A 282 10.65 41.30 -15.85
C GLY A 282 9.85 42.31 -15.01
N ALA A 283 8.51 42.32 -15.09
CA ALA A 283 7.67 43.17 -14.27
C ALA A 283 7.64 42.72 -12.79
N THR A 284 7.66 43.67 -11.84
CA THR A 284 7.45 43.40 -10.42
C THR A 284 5.98 43.62 -10.07
N MET A 285 5.27 42.53 -9.80
CA MET A 285 3.81 42.49 -9.64
C MET A 285 3.39 41.82 -8.31
N GLY A 286 4.24 41.92 -7.29
CA GLY A 286 4.00 41.31 -5.98
C GLY A 286 2.70 41.79 -5.34
N GLY A 287 1.84 40.87 -4.94
CA GLY A 287 0.54 41.17 -4.31
C GLY A 287 -0.47 41.92 -5.19
N VAL A 288 -0.29 41.95 -6.51
CA VAL A 288 -1.25 42.59 -7.44
C VAL A 288 -2.60 41.85 -7.44
N ASP A 289 -3.70 42.59 -7.56
CA ASP A 289 -5.03 42.03 -7.77
C ASP A 289 -5.44 42.08 -9.24
N LEU A 290 -5.31 40.93 -9.90
CA LEU A 290 -5.67 40.63 -11.30
C LEU A 290 -6.98 39.82 -11.39
N THR A 291 -7.83 39.80 -10.35
CA THR A 291 -9.06 38.98 -10.35
C THR A 291 -9.91 39.23 -11.59
N GLY A 292 -10.21 38.18 -12.35
CA GLY A 292 -10.99 38.23 -13.59
C GLY A 292 -10.38 39.03 -14.74
N ALA A 293 -9.09 39.39 -14.67
CA ALA A 293 -8.39 40.09 -15.76
C ALA A 293 -8.10 39.16 -16.96
N SER A 294 -8.03 39.74 -18.15
CA SER A 294 -7.55 39.05 -19.36
C SER A 294 -6.05 39.25 -19.49
N LEU A 295 -5.31 38.15 -19.42
CA LEU A 295 -3.87 38.04 -19.71
C LEU A 295 -3.63 37.16 -20.96
N GLU A 296 -4.62 37.05 -21.85
CA GLU A 296 -4.53 36.18 -23.03
C GLU A 296 -3.32 36.57 -23.89
N ARG A 297 -2.43 35.60 -24.16
CA ARG A 297 -1.21 35.78 -24.97
C ARG A 297 -0.24 36.84 -24.43
N VAL A 298 -0.29 37.17 -23.14
CA VAL A 298 0.67 38.05 -22.49
C VAL A 298 2.10 37.47 -22.53
N ARG A 299 3.12 38.32 -22.55
CA ARG A 299 4.52 37.91 -22.38
C ARG A 299 5.01 38.42 -21.03
N ALA A 300 5.18 37.54 -20.06
CA ALA A 300 5.67 37.83 -18.72
C ALA A 300 6.88 36.95 -18.30
N PRO A 301 7.89 36.71 -19.16
CA PRO A 301 9.08 35.96 -18.76
C PRO A 301 9.82 36.71 -17.64
N SER A 302 10.31 35.96 -16.64
CA SER A 302 11.00 36.49 -15.46
C SER A 302 10.23 37.55 -14.66
N ALA A 303 8.90 37.60 -14.74
CA ALA A 303 8.08 38.48 -13.90
C ALA A 303 7.96 37.97 -12.45
N GLU A 304 7.71 38.87 -11.51
CA GLU A 304 7.56 38.56 -10.09
C GLU A 304 6.08 38.73 -9.68
N LEU A 305 5.30 37.64 -9.70
CA LEU A 305 3.88 37.62 -9.32
C LEU A 305 3.66 36.90 -7.98
N SER A 306 4.63 36.97 -7.05
CA SER A 306 4.47 36.39 -5.72
C SER A 306 3.30 37.04 -4.98
N ASP A 307 2.50 36.24 -4.26
CA ASP A 307 1.30 36.68 -3.53
C ASP A 307 0.20 37.33 -4.41
N ALA A 308 0.29 37.27 -5.74
CA ALA A 308 -0.70 37.85 -6.66
C ALA A 308 -2.06 37.13 -6.61
N ILE A 309 -3.15 37.87 -6.81
CA ILE A 309 -4.51 37.34 -6.90
C ILE A 309 -4.90 37.26 -8.38
N LEU A 310 -4.99 36.04 -8.90
CA LEU A 310 -5.31 35.67 -10.28
C LEU A 310 -6.64 34.87 -10.35
N GLU A 311 -7.49 34.99 -9.33
CA GLU A 311 -8.77 34.29 -9.23
C GLU A 311 -9.63 34.59 -10.47
N ASP A 312 -10.16 33.54 -11.12
CA ASP A 312 -10.92 33.60 -12.38
C ASP A 312 -10.24 34.34 -13.56
N ALA A 313 -8.93 34.60 -13.50
CA ALA A 313 -8.19 35.30 -14.57
C ALA A 313 -7.98 34.39 -15.81
N ASP A 314 -7.82 35.02 -16.99
CA ASP A 314 -7.64 34.31 -18.26
C ASP A 314 -6.19 34.44 -18.76
N LEU A 315 -5.34 33.46 -18.47
CA LEU A 315 -3.91 33.42 -18.80
C LEU A 315 -3.61 32.62 -20.08
N ARG A 316 -4.64 32.29 -20.88
CA ARG A 316 -4.53 31.43 -22.07
C ARG A 316 -3.43 31.87 -23.03
N GLY A 317 -2.55 30.94 -23.41
CA GLY A 317 -1.45 31.20 -24.34
C GLY A 317 -0.42 32.22 -23.84
N GLY A 318 -0.47 32.64 -22.57
CA GLY A 318 0.52 33.53 -21.97
C GLY A 318 1.86 32.82 -21.75
N VAL A 319 2.96 33.57 -21.79
CA VAL A 319 4.32 33.06 -21.61
C VAL A 319 4.90 33.59 -20.31
N PHE A 320 5.06 32.71 -19.31
CA PHE A 320 5.49 33.06 -17.95
C PHE A 320 6.87 32.47 -17.60
N ASP A 321 7.65 32.06 -18.61
CA ASP A 321 8.89 31.29 -18.41
C ASP A 321 9.86 31.96 -17.42
N GLY A 322 10.32 31.20 -16.43
CA GLY A 322 11.20 31.67 -15.35
C GLY A 322 10.62 32.76 -14.43
N SER A 323 9.30 32.98 -14.43
CA SER A 323 8.61 33.85 -13.45
C SER A 323 8.41 33.14 -12.11
N THR A 324 8.09 33.91 -11.06
CA THR A 324 7.62 33.38 -9.78
C THR A 324 6.14 33.68 -9.56
N LEU A 325 5.36 32.64 -9.26
CA LEU A 325 3.97 32.72 -8.81
C LEU A 325 3.81 32.12 -7.40
N ALA A 326 4.88 32.15 -6.60
CA ALA A 326 4.86 31.60 -5.24
C ALA A 326 3.78 32.28 -4.37
N ARG A 327 2.98 31.48 -3.66
CA ARG A 327 1.80 31.92 -2.87
C ARG A 327 0.69 32.66 -3.66
N ALA A 328 0.74 32.66 -4.99
CA ALA A 328 -0.33 33.26 -5.80
C ALA A 328 -1.64 32.47 -5.69
N ARG A 329 -2.77 33.15 -5.90
CA ARG A 329 -4.11 32.54 -5.92
C ARG A 329 -4.62 32.45 -7.34
N LEU A 330 -4.60 31.26 -7.91
CA LEU A 330 -5.04 30.97 -9.28
C LEU A 330 -6.36 30.19 -9.32
N ARG A 331 -7.14 30.17 -8.23
CA ARG A 331 -8.43 29.46 -8.19
C ARG A 331 -9.32 29.83 -9.38
N GLY A 332 -9.77 28.83 -10.14
CA GLY A 332 -10.61 29.01 -11.33
C GLY A 332 -9.91 29.65 -12.54
N ALA A 333 -8.63 30.01 -12.44
CA ALA A 333 -7.89 30.63 -13.52
C ALA A 333 -7.71 29.70 -14.73
N ARG A 334 -7.64 30.30 -15.93
CA ARG A 334 -7.49 29.56 -17.18
C ARG A 334 -6.05 29.60 -17.68
N LEU A 335 -5.42 28.44 -17.77
CA LEU A 335 -4.03 28.31 -18.22
C LEU A 335 -3.90 27.52 -19.54
N ASP A 336 -5.01 27.34 -20.28
CA ASP A 336 -5.02 26.55 -21.52
C ASP A 336 -3.96 27.06 -22.51
N GLY A 337 -2.97 26.22 -22.85
CA GLY A 337 -1.87 26.57 -23.77
C GLY A 337 -0.83 27.57 -23.25
N ALA A 338 -0.83 27.93 -21.96
CA ALA A 338 0.20 28.79 -21.39
C ALA A 338 1.58 28.08 -21.32
N SER A 339 2.65 28.88 -21.30
CA SER A 339 4.02 28.41 -21.08
C SER A 339 4.45 28.71 -19.64
N LEU A 340 4.77 27.67 -18.87
CA LEU A 340 5.16 27.75 -17.46
C LEU A 340 6.57 27.18 -17.23
N LEU A 341 7.45 27.24 -18.24
CA LEU A 341 8.76 26.60 -18.19
C LEU A 341 9.65 27.23 -17.11
N GLY A 342 10.04 26.42 -16.12
CA GLY A 342 10.90 26.89 -15.01
C GLY A 342 10.21 27.87 -14.06
N VAL A 343 8.87 27.94 -14.09
CA VAL A 343 8.09 28.68 -13.09
C VAL A 343 8.16 27.95 -11.74
N SER A 344 8.27 28.71 -10.65
CA SER A 344 7.95 28.21 -9.29
C SER A 344 6.55 28.67 -8.91
N LEU A 345 5.73 27.69 -8.51
CA LEU A 345 4.38 27.86 -7.99
C LEU A 345 4.32 27.50 -6.50
N ALA A 346 5.45 27.40 -5.79
CA ALA A 346 5.49 26.94 -4.39
C ALA A 346 4.47 27.69 -3.50
N ASP A 347 3.76 26.93 -2.65
CA ASP A 347 2.69 27.43 -1.77
C ASP A 347 1.48 28.10 -2.49
N ALA A 348 1.35 28.01 -3.83
CA ALA A 348 0.22 28.59 -4.58
C ALA A 348 -1.07 27.76 -4.50
N ASP A 349 -2.22 28.43 -4.71
CA ASP A 349 -3.54 27.81 -4.79
C ASP A 349 -4.01 27.70 -6.25
N LEU A 350 -4.13 26.45 -6.74
CA LEU A 350 -4.60 26.12 -8.08
C LEU A 350 -5.92 25.32 -8.04
N GLU A 351 -6.71 25.42 -6.97
CA GLU A 351 -7.99 24.70 -6.85
C GLU A 351 -8.91 24.96 -8.06
N GLY A 352 -9.31 23.88 -8.75
CA GLY A 352 -10.20 23.94 -9.91
C GLY A 352 -9.58 24.45 -11.22
N VAL A 353 -8.26 24.68 -11.27
CA VAL A 353 -7.55 25.03 -12.51
C VAL A 353 -7.50 23.83 -13.45
N ARG A 354 -7.62 24.08 -14.76
CA ARG A 354 -7.27 23.10 -15.80
C ARG A 354 -5.92 23.46 -16.41
N LEU A 355 -5.07 22.44 -16.52
CA LEU A 355 -3.69 22.55 -17.01
C LEU A 355 -3.52 21.86 -18.39
N ASP A 356 -4.64 21.71 -19.11
CA ASP A 356 -4.72 21.03 -20.40
C ASP A 356 -3.89 21.78 -21.46
N GLY A 357 -2.95 21.07 -22.09
CA GLY A 357 -2.15 21.61 -23.19
C GLY A 357 -1.07 22.63 -22.80
N LEU A 358 -0.66 22.70 -21.52
CA LEU A 358 0.49 23.50 -21.09
C LEU A 358 1.78 23.16 -21.88
N VAL A 359 2.61 24.18 -22.11
CA VAL A 359 3.92 24.05 -22.75
C VAL A 359 5.02 24.27 -21.71
N GLY A 360 5.72 23.20 -21.34
CA GLY A 360 6.71 23.23 -20.25
C GLY A 360 6.05 23.30 -18.88
N PHE A 361 6.39 22.35 -18.01
CA PHE A 361 5.83 22.30 -16.67
C PHE A 361 6.64 23.14 -15.67
N PRO A 362 6.00 23.62 -14.57
CA PRO A 362 6.68 24.21 -13.44
C PRO A 362 7.72 23.23 -12.88
N ALA A 363 8.88 23.72 -12.48
CA ALA A 363 9.91 22.87 -11.88
C ALA A 363 9.59 22.51 -10.41
N ASP A 364 8.76 23.34 -9.77
CA ASP A 364 8.46 23.31 -8.34
C ASP A 364 6.98 23.60 -8.11
N LEU A 365 6.27 22.56 -7.64
CA LEU A 365 4.91 22.56 -7.14
C LEU A 365 4.88 22.16 -5.65
N SER A 366 5.98 22.33 -4.91
CA SER A 366 6.06 21.98 -3.50
C SER A 366 5.02 22.76 -2.68
N ARG A 367 4.33 22.04 -1.77
CA ARG A 367 3.29 22.58 -0.87
C ARG A 367 2.14 23.30 -1.59
N THR A 368 1.95 23.10 -2.90
CA THR A 368 0.83 23.67 -3.66
C THR A 368 -0.51 23.02 -3.29
N ARG A 369 -1.60 23.78 -3.49
CA ARG A 369 -2.96 23.26 -3.41
C ARG A 369 -3.47 22.92 -4.81
N LEU A 370 -3.55 21.63 -5.11
CA LEU A 370 -3.94 21.03 -6.39
C LEU A 370 -5.20 20.16 -6.25
N VAL A 371 -6.06 20.47 -5.28
CA VAL A 371 -7.27 19.70 -4.95
C VAL A 371 -8.22 19.62 -6.15
N GLY A 372 -8.52 18.39 -6.59
CA GLY A 372 -9.40 18.13 -7.73
C GLY A 372 -8.86 18.54 -9.11
N VAL A 373 -7.56 18.88 -9.22
CA VAL A 373 -6.94 19.28 -10.49
C VAL A 373 -6.73 18.07 -11.40
N SER A 374 -6.95 18.25 -12.70
CA SER A 374 -6.56 17.27 -13.73
C SER A 374 -5.09 17.46 -14.10
N LEU A 375 -4.31 16.42 -13.85
CA LEU A 375 -2.90 16.24 -14.25
C LEU A 375 -2.73 15.02 -15.17
N SER A 376 -3.83 14.55 -15.76
CA SER A 376 -3.94 13.29 -16.51
C SER A 376 -3.03 13.28 -17.75
N GLY A 377 -2.25 12.22 -17.94
CA GLY A 377 -1.37 12.02 -19.10
C GLY A 377 -0.16 12.95 -19.23
N LEU A 378 0.08 13.83 -18.25
CA LEU A 378 1.12 14.87 -18.34
C LEU A 378 2.56 14.33 -18.20
N ALA A 379 3.52 15.12 -18.69
CA ALA A 379 4.95 14.91 -18.50
C ALA A 379 5.40 15.66 -17.24
N LEU A 380 5.63 14.93 -16.16
CA LEU A 380 5.91 15.44 -14.81
C LEU A 380 7.18 14.76 -14.23
N GLU A 381 8.11 14.35 -15.10
CA GLU A 381 9.32 13.63 -14.68
C GLU A 381 10.20 14.48 -13.76
N ALA A 382 10.58 13.90 -12.62
CA ALA A 382 11.37 14.56 -11.57
C ALA A 382 10.78 15.87 -11.00
N ILE A 383 9.47 16.10 -11.13
CA ILE A 383 8.81 17.28 -10.53
C ILE A 383 8.85 17.24 -8.99
N ASP A 384 8.95 18.41 -8.36
CA ASP A 384 8.78 18.54 -6.92
C ASP A 384 7.31 18.83 -6.55
N LEU A 385 6.68 17.89 -5.86
CA LEU A 385 5.33 17.95 -5.28
C LEU A 385 5.38 17.69 -3.75
N THR A 386 6.55 17.88 -3.12
CA THR A 386 6.78 17.65 -1.69
C THR A 386 5.76 18.41 -0.84
N GLY A 387 5.01 17.71 0.00
CA GLY A 387 3.97 18.29 0.85
C GLY A 387 2.78 18.93 0.12
N ALA A 388 2.57 18.69 -1.17
CA ALA A 388 1.44 19.23 -1.92
C ALA A 388 0.08 18.61 -1.51
N ASP A 389 -0.99 19.39 -1.56
CA ASP A 389 -2.38 18.96 -1.34
C ASP A 389 -3.04 18.61 -2.68
N LEU A 390 -2.93 17.34 -3.05
CA LEU A 390 -3.37 16.72 -4.31
C LEU A 390 -4.65 15.88 -4.11
N ARG A 391 -5.41 16.12 -3.02
CA ARG A 391 -6.63 15.33 -2.73
C ARG A 391 -7.60 15.36 -3.91
N ARG A 392 -8.07 14.18 -4.32
CA ARG A 392 -8.97 13.98 -5.48
C ARG A 392 -8.41 14.47 -6.83
N ALA A 393 -7.11 14.73 -6.95
CA ALA A 393 -6.49 15.05 -8.24
C ALA A 393 -6.52 13.83 -9.18
N ASP A 394 -6.61 14.07 -10.48
CA ASP A 394 -6.49 13.03 -11.51
C ASP A 394 -5.10 13.06 -12.13
N LEU A 395 -4.22 12.15 -11.72
CA LEU A 395 -2.90 11.91 -12.28
C LEU A 395 -2.86 10.64 -13.15
N SER A 396 -4.01 10.15 -13.63
CA SER A 396 -4.09 8.92 -14.42
C SER A 396 -3.22 9.00 -15.67
N GLY A 397 -2.42 7.97 -15.94
CA GLY A 397 -1.47 7.93 -17.06
C GLY A 397 -0.35 8.99 -17.04
N ALA A 398 -0.19 9.77 -15.97
CA ALA A 398 0.88 10.77 -15.89
C ALA A 398 2.27 10.13 -15.77
N ARG A 399 3.30 10.79 -16.31
CA ARG A 399 4.71 10.40 -16.19
C ARG A 399 5.34 11.13 -15.02
N LEU A 400 5.41 10.47 -13.88
CA LEU A 400 5.90 10.96 -12.59
C LEU A 400 7.22 10.25 -12.17
N SER A 401 7.97 9.68 -13.11
CA SER A 401 9.19 8.95 -12.78
C SER A 401 10.18 9.86 -12.06
N LYS A 402 10.69 9.43 -10.90
CA LYS A 402 11.55 10.21 -10.00
C LYS A 402 10.95 11.50 -9.40
N ALA A 403 9.62 11.69 -9.47
CA ALA A 403 8.96 12.80 -8.80
C ALA A 403 9.15 12.75 -7.29
N GLN A 404 9.21 13.92 -6.65
CA GLN A 404 9.26 14.06 -5.19
C GLN A 404 7.84 14.30 -4.69
N LEU A 405 7.29 13.36 -3.92
CA LEU A 405 5.92 13.38 -3.38
C LEU A 405 5.94 13.17 -1.85
N ALA A 406 7.10 13.29 -1.21
CA ALA A 406 7.27 13.07 0.22
C ALA A 406 6.32 13.98 1.04
N GLY A 407 5.58 13.37 1.97
CA GLY A 407 4.57 14.06 2.79
C GLY A 407 3.38 14.66 2.02
N ALA A 408 3.20 14.38 0.71
CA ALA A 408 2.06 14.88 -0.05
C ALA A 408 0.74 14.26 0.43
N THR A 409 -0.34 15.04 0.36
CA THR A 409 -1.69 14.58 0.70
C THR A 409 -2.44 14.21 -0.59
N LEU A 410 -2.53 12.91 -0.85
CA LEU A 410 -3.01 12.27 -2.08
C LEU A 410 -4.33 11.51 -1.88
N SER A 411 -5.04 11.77 -0.77
CA SER A 411 -6.24 11.04 -0.41
C SER A 411 -7.32 11.13 -1.51
N ALA A 412 -7.85 9.98 -1.92
CA ALA A 412 -8.76 9.77 -3.04
C ALA A 412 -8.27 10.29 -4.42
N ALA A 413 -6.96 10.48 -4.63
CA ALA A 413 -6.39 10.79 -5.95
C ALA A 413 -6.39 9.57 -6.88
N SER A 414 -6.37 9.81 -8.19
CA SER A 414 -6.22 8.77 -9.22
C SER A 414 -4.82 8.79 -9.83
N PHE A 415 -4.18 7.63 -9.90
CA PHE A 415 -2.91 7.33 -10.56
C PHE A 415 -3.07 6.16 -11.54
N GLU A 416 -4.28 5.89 -12.03
CA GLU A 416 -4.55 4.70 -12.85
C GLU A 416 -3.65 4.68 -14.09
N GLY A 417 -2.82 3.64 -14.22
CA GLY A 417 -1.83 3.51 -15.29
C GLY A 417 -0.67 4.53 -15.29
N ALA A 418 -0.49 5.31 -14.23
CA ALA A 418 0.60 6.30 -14.12
C ALA A 418 1.98 5.65 -13.93
N ASP A 419 3.05 6.37 -14.32
CA ASP A 419 4.44 5.93 -14.18
C ASP A 419 5.15 6.70 -13.06
N LEU A 420 5.25 6.10 -11.87
CA LEU A 420 5.94 6.62 -10.68
C LEU A 420 7.26 5.89 -10.42
N ARG A 421 7.92 5.29 -11.43
CA ARG A 421 9.16 4.52 -11.23
C ARG A 421 10.25 5.39 -10.58
N GLY A 422 10.77 4.92 -9.45
CA GLY A 422 11.77 5.63 -8.65
C GLY A 422 11.31 6.95 -8.02
N ALA A 423 10.00 7.21 -7.92
CA ALA A 423 9.46 8.35 -7.18
C ALA A 423 9.63 8.17 -5.67
N ASP A 424 9.66 9.29 -4.93
CA ASP A 424 9.67 9.29 -3.46
C ASP A 424 8.30 9.69 -2.91
N LEU A 425 7.58 8.74 -2.31
CA LEU A 425 6.30 8.94 -1.62
C LEU A 425 6.44 8.76 -0.10
N THR A 426 7.64 8.94 0.46
CA THR A 426 7.90 8.78 1.90
C THR A 426 6.92 9.60 2.74
N GLY A 427 6.17 8.94 3.64
CA GLY A 427 5.20 9.58 4.52
C GLY A 427 4.00 10.26 3.82
N ALA A 428 3.73 9.96 2.54
CA ALA A 428 2.56 10.49 1.84
C ALA A 428 1.25 9.80 2.26
N ASP A 429 0.12 10.51 2.15
CA ASP A 429 -1.22 9.99 2.43
C ASP A 429 -1.98 9.64 1.15
N LEU A 430 -2.04 8.36 0.80
CA LEU A 430 -2.81 7.79 -0.31
C LEU A 430 -4.08 7.06 0.16
N THR A 431 -4.67 7.47 1.31
CA THR A 431 -5.96 6.93 1.78
C THR A 431 -7.02 6.98 0.68
N GLU A 432 -7.72 5.87 0.40
CA GLU A 432 -8.71 5.72 -0.69
C GLU A 432 -8.20 5.99 -2.13
N ALA A 433 -6.88 6.14 -2.36
CA ALA A 433 -6.34 6.43 -3.68
C ALA A 433 -6.45 5.24 -4.66
N ARG A 434 -6.48 5.53 -5.96
CA ARG A 434 -6.60 4.54 -7.05
C ARG A 434 -5.30 4.45 -7.86
N LEU A 435 -4.58 3.34 -7.75
CA LEU A 435 -3.29 3.08 -8.38
C LEU A 435 -3.31 1.79 -9.23
N ALA A 436 -4.49 1.38 -9.70
CA ALA A 436 -4.63 0.21 -10.54
C ALA A 436 -3.73 0.31 -11.79
N ARG A 437 -2.93 -0.73 -12.05
CA ARG A 437 -1.94 -0.80 -13.15
C ARG A 437 -0.88 0.31 -13.16
N ALA A 438 -0.70 1.03 -12.06
CA ALA A 438 0.36 2.03 -11.92
C ALA A 438 1.74 1.35 -11.84
N LYS A 439 2.79 2.07 -12.26
CA LYS A 439 4.17 1.56 -12.31
C LYS A 439 5.02 2.24 -11.26
N LEU A 440 5.38 1.51 -10.22
CA LEU A 440 6.10 2.02 -9.06
C LEU A 440 7.48 1.37 -8.88
N GLY A 441 7.97 0.61 -9.86
CA GLY A 441 9.24 -0.09 -9.78
C GLY A 441 10.39 0.76 -9.22
N GLY A 442 10.96 0.34 -8.09
CA GLY A 442 12.02 1.04 -7.36
C GLY A 442 11.63 2.34 -6.64
N ALA A 443 10.33 2.62 -6.45
CA ALA A 443 9.85 3.77 -5.68
C ALA A 443 10.05 3.59 -4.16
N THR A 444 10.19 4.72 -3.45
CA THR A 444 10.26 4.77 -1.99
C THR A 444 8.87 5.04 -1.44
N LEU A 445 8.36 4.12 -0.61
CA LEU A 445 7.03 4.13 0.01
C LEU A 445 7.17 4.00 1.55
N VAL A 446 8.28 4.47 2.13
CA VAL A 446 8.59 4.33 3.56
C VAL A 446 7.62 5.16 4.39
N ASP A 447 7.07 4.57 5.46
CA ASP A 447 6.06 5.18 6.33
C ASP A 447 4.82 5.73 5.59
N LEU A 448 4.53 5.22 4.38
CA LEU A 448 3.36 5.58 3.57
C LEU A 448 2.05 5.29 4.33
N VAL A 449 1.06 6.17 4.25
CA VAL A 449 -0.29 5.93 4.76
C VAL A 449 -1.23 5.73 3.59
N ALA A 450 -1.66 4.50 3.33
CA ALA A 450 -2.53 4.16 2.19
C ALA A 450 -3.66 3.16 2.55
N PRO A 451 -4.42 3.34 3.65
CA PRO A 451 -5.55 2.49 3.94
C PRO A 451 -6.68 2.61 2.89
N ASP A 452 -7.42 1.53 2.69
CA ASP A 452 -8.57 1.44 1.75
C ASP A 452 -8.26 1.78 0.27
N SER A 453 -6.98 1.86 -0.09
CA SER A 453 -6.48 2.16 -1.44
C SER A 453 -6.55 0.96 -2.38
N SER A 454 -6.55 1.19 -3.70
CA SER A 454 -6.56 0.14 -4.74
C SER A 454 -5.27 0.17 -5.55
N TRP A 455 -4.59 -0.96 -5.62
CA TRP A 455 -3.31 -1.23 -6.30
C TRP A 455 -3.43 -2.42 -7.25
N GLU A 456 -4.64 -2.70 -7.73
CA GLU A 456 -4.96 -3.87 -8.56
C GLU A 456 -4.05 -3.91 -9.80
N GLU A 457 -3.33 -5.02 -9.98
CA GLU A 457 -2.35 -5.22 -11.08
C GLU A 457 -1.21 -4.17 -11.14
N ALA A 458 -0.85 -3.51 -10.03
CA ALA A 458 0.25 -2.54 -10.00
C ALA A 458 1.66 -3.18 -10.08
N GLU A 459 2.59 -2.53 -10.78
CA GLU A 459 4.00 -2.94 -10.89
C GLU A 459 4.82 -2.38 -9.72
N LEU A 460 4.88 -3.08 -8.58
CA LEU A 460 5.56 -2.68 -7.32
C LEU A 460 6.95 -3.36 -7.14
N ARG A 461 7.63 -3.71 -8.23
CA ARG A 461 8.92 -4.43 -8.17
C ARG A 461 9.99 -3.63 -7.43
N ALA A 462 10.65 -4.26 -6.46
CA ALA A 462 11.72 -3.68 -5.66
C ALA A 462 11.39 -2.31 -5.00
N VAL A 463 10.11 -2.06 -4.65
CA VAL A 463 9.74 -0.89 -3.85
C VAL A 463 10.24 -1.00 -2.41
N ASP A 464 10.46 0.14 -1.77
CA ASP A 464 10.78 0.22 -0.34
C ASP A 464 9.58 0.75 0.46
N ALA A 465 8.70 -0.16 0.87
CA ALA A 465 7.46 0.09 1.61
C ALA A 465 7.56 -0.29 3.11
N ARG A 466 8.74 -0.10 3.70
CA ARG A 466 8.95 -0.35 5.14
C ARG A 466 8.09 0.57 5.99
N GLY A 467 7.44 0.02 7.01
CA GLY A 467 6.54 0.76 7.90
C GLY A 467 5.26 1.30 7.26
N ALA A 468 4.97 0.98 5.98
CA ALA A 468 3.79 1.45 5.29
C ALA A 468 2.49 0.88 5.89
N ASP A 469 1.48 1.73 6.04
CA ASP A 469 0.10 1.32 6.35
C ASP A 469 -0.69 1.08 5.07
N LEU A 470 -0.88 -0.20 4.75
CA LEU A 470 -1.67 -0.73 3.64
C LEU A 470 -2.91 -1.48 4.16
N SER A 471 -3.43 -1.10 5.34
CA SER A 471 -4.62 -1.71 5.94
C SER A 471 -5.83 -1.68 4.99
N ARG A 472 -6.47 -2.83 4.76
CA ARG A 472 -7.57 -3.01 3.79
C ARG A 472 -7.24 -2.61 2.34
N ALA A 473 -5.97 -2.43 1.99
CA ALA A 473 -5.57 -2.14 0.62
C ALA A 473 -5.88 -3.32 -0.32
N LYS A 474 -6.29 -3.02 -1.55
CA LYS A 474 -6.58 -4.01 -2.60
C LYS A 474 -5.36 -4.16 -3.51
N LEU A 475 -4.53 -5.14 -3.22
CA LEU A 475 -3.30 -5.45 -3.94
C LEU A 475 -3.47 -6.58 -4.97
N PHE A 476 -4.70 -7.06 -5.24
CA PHE A 476 -4.98 -8.19 -6.13
C PHE A 476 -4.10 -8.21 -7.39
N ARG A 477 -3.34 -9.30 -7.57
CA ARG A 477 -2.37 -9.53 -8.66
C ARG A 477 -1.28 -8.46 -8.83
N ALA A 478 -0.97 -7.67 -7.81
CA ALA A 478 0.16 -6.76 -7.85
C ALA A 478 1.51 -7.51 -7.84
N ASP A 479 2.50 -6.91 -8.48
CA ASP A 479 3.84 -7.47 -8.62
C ASP A 479 4.80 -6.84 -7.61
N LEU A 480 4.92 -7.48 -6.45
CA LEU A 480 5.75 -7.09 -5.31
C LEU A 480 7.09 -7.85 -5.29
N THR A 481 7.55 -8.35 -6.44
CA THR A 481 8.84 -9.08 -6.54
C THR A 481 9.96 -8.23 -5.95
N GLU A 482 10.73 -8.78 -4.99
CA GLU A 482 11.83 -8.10 -4.28
C GLU A 482 11.44 -6.84 -3.48
N ALA A 483 10.15 -6.61 -3.23
CA ALA A 483 9.69 -5.49 -2.41
C ALA A 483 10.15 -5.63 -0.94
N ARG A 484 10.37 -4.49 -0.29
CA ARG A 484 10.61 -4.40 1.16
C ARG A 484 9.35 -3.92 1.85
N LEU A 485 8.74 -4.77 2.65
CA LEU A 485 7.53 -4.56 3.45
C LEU A 485 7.82 -4.85 4.94
N ASP A 486 9.08 -4.69 5.38
CA ASP A 486 9.43 -4.88 6.79
C ASP A 486 8.63 -3.91 7.67
N ASP A 487 8.05 -4.42 8.76
CA ASP A 487 7.19 -3.68 9.69
C ASP A 487 5.92 -3.05 9.06
N ALA A 488 5.55 -3.42 7.82
CA ALA A 488 4.36 -2.90 7.14
C ALA A 488 3.05 -3.43 7.76
N VAL A 489 2.00 -2.61 7.75
CA VAL A 489 0.66 -2.98 8.21
C VAL A 489 -0.19 -3.36 7.01
N LEU A 490 -0.56 -4.64 6.90
CA LEU A 490 -1.35 -5.24 5.82
C LEU A 490 -2.63 -5.89 6.38
N THR A 491 -3.09 -5.43 7.55
CA THR A 491 -4.30 -5.89 8.24
C THR A 491 -5.51 -5.83 7.32
N GLU A 492 -6.23 -6.94 7.16
CA GLU A 492 -7.40 -7.09 6.28
C GLU A 492 -7.13 -6.72 4.79
N ALA A 493 -5.87 -6.61 4.35
CA ALA A 493 -5.53 -6.35 2.95
C ALA A 493 -5.81 -7.57 2.06
N SER A 494 -6.12 -7.34 0.78
CA SER A 494 -6.28 -8.41 -0.22
C SER A 494 -5.07 -8.44 -1.14
N LEU A 495 -4.17 -9.39 -0.87
CA LEU A 495 -2.98 -9.73 -1.64
C LEU A 495 -3.22 -10.95 -2.57
N SER A 496 -4.47 -11.35 -2.80
CA SER A 496 -4.79 -12.56 -3.57
C SER A 496 -4.13 -12.54 -4.96
N GLY A 497 -3.43 -13.62 -5.31
CA GLY A 497 -2.68 -13.78 -6.55
C GLY A 497 -1.49 -12.82 -6.75
N CYS A 498 -0.99 -12.15 -5.70
CA CYS A 498 0.23 -11.31 -5.80
C CYS A 498 1.49 -12.14 -6.10
N VAL A 499 2.51 -11.44 -6.61
CA VAL A 499 3.88 -12.00 -6.73
C VAL A 499 4.76 -11.36 -5.66
N LEU A 500 5.09 -12.11 -4.62
CA LEU A 500 5.96 -11.75 -3.48
C LEU A 500 7.34 -12.45 -3.55
N GLN A 501 7.75 -12.94 -4.72
CA GLN A 501 9.01 -13.67 -4.90
C GLN A 501 10.20 -12.86 -4.34
N ARG A 502 10.94 -13.45 -3.40
CA ARG A 502 12.08 -12.83 -2.69
C ARG A 502 11.76 -11.51 -1.97
N ALA A 503 10.49 -11.19 -1.71
CA ALA A 503 10.11 -10.01 -0.94
C ALA A 503 10.47 -10.20 0.55
N SER A 504 10.69 -9.10 1.27
CA SER A 504 10.93 -9.11 2.72
C SER A 504 9.72 -8.52 3.43
N LEU A 505 9.08 -9.29 4.32
CA LEU A 505 7.86 -8.93 5.06
C LEU A 505 8.08 -9.11 6.58
N LYS A 506 9.31 -8.85 7.05
CA LYS A 506 9.70 -9.13 8.44
C LYS A 506 8.86 -8.34 9.41
N ARG A 507 8.23 -9.01 10.37
CA ARG A 507 7.33 -8.40 11.37
C ARG A 507 6.16 -7.60 10.76
N ALA A 508 5.80 -7.86 9.50
CA ALA A 508 4.61 -7.26 8.92
C ALA A 508 3.34 -7.80 9.61
N LEU A 509 2.28 -7.02 9.60
CA LEU A 509 0.99 -7.37 10.20
C LEU A 509 0.01 -7.77 9.09
N LEU A 510 -0.17 -9.07 8.88
CA LEU A 510 -1.11 -9.71 7.94
C LEU A 510 -2.40 -10.20 8.65
N PHE A 511 -2.77 -9.61 9.80
CA PHE A 511 -3.96 -10.04 10.56
C PHE A 511 -5.21 -10.05 9.66
N ALA A 512 -5.87 -11.21 9.57
CA ALA A 512 -7.03 -11.46 8.72
C ALA A 512 -6.86 -11.07 7.24
N ALA A 513 -5.62 -10.98 6.73
CA ALA A 513 -5.35 -10.68 5.33
C ALA A 513 -5.73 -11.84 4.40
N ASP A 514 -6.13 -11.51 3.19
CA ASP A 514 -6.35 -12.46 2.10
C ASP A 514 -5.06 -12.57 1.27
N VAL A 515 -4.32 -13.66 1.48
CA VAL A 515 -3.03 -13.97 0.84
C VAL A 515 -3.18 -15.24 -0.03
N THR A 516 -4.39 -15.50 -0.52
CA THR A 516 -4.72 -16.70 -1.31
C THR A 516 -4.01 -16.72 -2.67
N GLU A 517 -3.59 -17.91 -3.12
CA GLU A 517 -2.91 -18.13 -4.41
C GLU A 517 -1.66 -17.24 -4.67
N VAL A 518 -1.02 -16.71 -3.61
CA VAL A 518 0.17 -15.85 -3.71
C VAL A 518 1.42 -16.62 -4.14
N ASP A 519 2.33 -15.99 -4.90
CA ASP A 519 3.67 -16.53 -5.19
C ASP A 519 4.73 -15.86 -4.32
N ALA A 520 5.00 -16.43 -3.15
CA ALA A 520 5.94 -15.96 -2.12
C ALA A 520 7.19 -16.85 -2.01
N ARG A 521 7.64 -17.45 -3.11
CA ARG A 521 8.84 -18.30 -3.16
C ARG A 521 10.08 -17.56 -2.66
N GLY A 522 10.77 -18.16 -1.68
CA GLY A 522 11.95 -17.57 -1.05
C GLY A 522 11.71 -16.20 -0.40
N ALA A 523 10.46 -15.86 -0.05
CA ALA A 523 10.15 -14.63 0.68
C ALA A 523 10.60 -14.73 2.14
N ASP A 524 10.93 -13.58 2.73
CA ASP A 524 11.42 -13.48 4.10
C ASP A 524 10.31 -12.90 5.02
N LEU A 525 9.47 -13.79 5.53
CA LEU A 525 8.29 -13.57 6.36
C LEU A 525 8.59 -13.78 7.87
N ALA A 526 9.86 -13.64 8.28
CA ALA A 526 10.28 -13.90 9.65
C ALA A 526 9.50 -13.03 10.67
N ALA A 527 8.97 -13.68 11.70
CA ALA A 527 8.14 -13.07 12.75
C ALA A 527 6.94 -12.25 12.23
N VAL A 528 6.39 -12.57 11.06
CA VAL A 528 5.15 -11.99 10.53
C VAL A 528 3.95 -12.36 11.43
N ASP A 529 3.00 -11.46 11.63
CA ASP A 529 1.71 -11.79 12.26
C ASP A 529 0.64 -12.00 11.20
N ALA A 530 0.45 -13.24 10.79
CA ALA A 530 -0.57 -13.72 9.88
C ALA A 530 -1.72 -14.44 10.62
N THR A 531 -2.02 -14.02 11.86
CA THR A 531 -3.15 -14.55 12.64
C THR A 531 -4.46 -14.43 11.84
N ALA A 532 -5.20 -15.54 11.74
CA ALA A 532 -6.45 -15.67 10.97
C ALA A 532 -6.34 -15.29 9.47
N ALA A 533 -5.14 -15.20 8.90
CA ALA A 533 -4.96 -14.93 7.47
C ALA A 533 -5.37 -16.13 6.61
N ARG A 534 -5.73 -15.86 5.35
CA ARG A 534 -6.03 -16.88 4.34
C ARG A 534 -4.82 -17.05 3.43
N LEU A 535 -4.17 -18.20 3.50
CA LEU A 535 -3.03 -18.59 2.66
C LEU A 535 -3.36 -19.82 1.80
N GLU A 536 -4.65 -20.05 1.51
CA GLU A 536 -5.10 -21.18 0.70
C GLU A 536 -4.34 -21.20 -0.64
N ARG A 537 -3.73 -22.35 -0.94
CA ARG A 537 -2.97 -22.61 -2.18
C ARG A 537 -1.76 -21.68 -2.42
N ALA A 538 -1.32 -20.93 -1.40
CA ALA A 538 -0.13 -20.10 -1.46
C ALA A 538 1.12 -20.91 -1.84
N GLN A 539 2.04 -20.29 -2.57
CA GLN A 539 3.33 -20.86 -2.97
C GLN A 539 4.43 -20.25 -2.10
N LEU A 540 4.81 -20.94 -1.03
CA LEU A 540 5.79 -20.57 -0.02
C LEU A 540 7.02 -21.52 0.07
N PRO A 541 7.44 -22.27 -0.98
CA PRO A 541 8.61 -23.14 -0.83
C PRO A 541 9.87 -22.30 -0.64
N GLU A 542 10.76 -22.81 0.22
CA GLU A 542 12.01 -22.15 0.65
C GLU A 542 11.79 -20.76 1.30
N ALA A 543 10.56 -20.42 1.72
CA ALA A 543 10.26 -19.18 2.44
C ALA A 543 10.69 -19.26 3.92
N ASN A 544 11.08 -18.11 4.47
CA ASN A 544 11.44 -17.98 5.88
C ASN A 544 10.23 -17.46 6.69
N LEU A 545 9.63 -18.31 7.49
CA LEU A 545 8.51 -18.07 8.41
C LEU A 545 8.94 -18.27 9.88
N ALA A 546 10.24 -18.21 10.18
CA ALA A 546 10.77 -18.44 11.53
C ALA A 546 10.15 -17.47 12.54
N GLY A 547 9.58 -18.02 13.62
CA GLY A 547 8.87 -17.26 14.65
C GLY A 547 7.59 -16.55 14.19
N ALA A 548 7.03 -16.89 13.03
CA ALA A 548 5.77 -16.32 12.55
C ALA A 548 4.59 -16.69 13.46
N VAL A 549 3.59 -15.81 13.54
CA VAL A 549 2.31 -16.08 14.20
C VAL A 549 1.27 -16.34 13.11
N LEU A 550 0.82 -17.58 13.02
CA LEU A 550 -0.10 -18.13 12.02
C LEU A 550 -1.32 -18.77 12.71
N ARG A 551 -1.60 -18.39 13.95
CA ARG A 551 -2.69 -18.90 14.77
C ARG A 551 -4.03 -18.78 14.05
N SER A 552 -4.76 -19.88 13.94
CA SER A 552 -6.02 -20.01 13.20
C SER A 552 -5.96 -19.57 11.72
N ALA A 553 -4.78 -19.53 11.10
CA ALA A 553 -4.65 -19.28 9.66
C ALA A 553 -5.15 -20.48 8.83
N ILE A 554 -5.57 -20.20 7.59
CA ILE A 554 -6.05 -21.23 6.66
C ILE A 554 -4.97 -21.43 5.59
N LEU A 555 -4.20 -22.51 5.67
CA LEU A 555 -3.13 -22.84 4.73
C LEU A 555 -3.51 -23.95 3.75
N ASP A 556 -4.78 -24.35 3.67
CA ASP A 556 -5.25 -25.50 2.89
C ASP A 556 -4.71 -25.50 1.44
N GLY A 557 -4.07 -26.60 1.04
CA GLY A 557 -3.43 -26.77 -0.26
C GLY A 557 -2.20 -25.91 -0.55
N ALA A 558 -1.65 -25.17 0.42
CA ALA A 558 -0.42 -24.41 0.25
C ALA A 558 0.83 -25.31 0.09
N ASP A 559 1.82 -24.79 -0.63
CA ASP A 559 3.15 -25.38 -0.77
C ASP A 559 4.15 -24.65 0.14
N LEU A 560 4.58 -25.32 1.21
CA LEU A 560 5.55 -24.89 2.21
C LEU A 560 6.80 -25.79 2.17
N ALA A 561 7.05 -26.49 1.05
CA ALA A 561 8.19 -27.40 0.95
C ALA A 561 9.51 -26.68 1.23
N ARG A 562 10.30 -27.20 2.18
CA ARG A 562 11.55 -26.59 2.69
C ARG A 562 11.42 -25.19 3.30
N ALA A 563 10.22 -24.75 3.67
CA ALA A 563 10.07 -23.52 4.44
C ALA A 563 10.68 -23.67 5.85
N ASP A 564 11.20 -22.58 6.41
CA ASP A 564 11.61 -22.49 7.81
C ASP A 564 10.44 -21.92 8.61
N LEU A 565 9.76 -22.75 9.40
CA LEU A 565 8.72 -22.38 10.37
C LEU A 565 9.22 -22.59 11.82
N SER A 566 10.54 -22.57 12.05
CA SER A 566 11.11 -22.83 13.38
C SER A 566 10.59 -21.83 14.42
N GLY A 567 10.09 -22.36 15.55
CA GLY A 567 9.47 -21.57 16.62
C GLY A 567 8.19 -20.80 16.24
N ALA A 568 7.52 -21.13 15.12
CA ALA A 568 6.26 -20.49 14.74
C ALA A 568 5.09 -20.89 15.66
N ASP A 569 4.13 -19.98 15.85
CA ASP A 569 2.84 -20.25 16.47
C ASP A 569 1.81 -20.56 15.37
N LEU A 570 1.49 -21.83 15.18
CA LEU A 570 0.56 -22.35 14.18
C LEU A 570 -0.77 -22.78 14.83
N GLY A 571 -0.99 -22.52 16.12
CA GLY A 571 -2.07 -23.12 16.90
C GLY A 571 -3.45 -23.00 16.25
N HIS A 572 -4.19 -24.10 16.18
CA HIS A 572 -5.49 -24.22 15.49
C HIS A 572 -5.52 -23.85 13.99
N ALA A 573 -4.38 -23.77 13.30
CA ALA A 573 -4.36 -23.55 11.85
C ALA A 573 -4.81 -24.79 11.06
N SER A 574 -5.30 -24.55 9.84
CA SER A 574 -5.73 -25.60 8.91
C SER A 574 -4.65 -25.86 7.85
N PHE A 575 -4.32 -27.13 7.64
CA PHE A 575 -3.26 -27.61 6.74
C PHE A 575 -3.78 -28.69 5.77
N GLY A 576 -5.06 -28.64 5.40
CA GLY A 576 -5.71 -29.66 4.58
C GLY A 576 -4.99 -29.84 3.24
N GLY A 577 -4.31 -30.98 3.06
CA GLY A 577 -3.56 -31.28 1.84
C GLY A 577 -2.34 -30.38 1.57
N THR A 578 -1.76 -29.72 2.57
CA THR A 578 -0.52 -28.94 2.40
C THR A 578 0.69 -29.80 2.08
N ALA A 579 1.64 -29.24 1.31
CA ALA A 579 2.97 -29.79 1.17
C ALA A 579 3.94 -29.12 2.15
N LEU A 580 4.46 -29.90 3.11
CA LEU A 580 5.42 -29.51 4.14
C LEU A 580 6.71 -30.36 4.04
N ASP A 581 6.93 -30.99 2.88
CA ASP A 581 8.09 -31.86 2.62
C ASP A 581 9.41 -31.13 2.91
N ARG A 582 10.17 -31.66 3.86
CA ARG A 582 11.45 -31.11 4.36
C ARG A 582 11.39 -29.70 4.94
N ALA A 583 10.21 -29.23 5.36
CA ALA A 583 10.10 -28.00 6.15
C ALA A 583 10.74 -28.18 7.54
N ASP A 584 11.23 -27.09 8.13
CA ASP A 584 11.69 -27.06 9.52
C ASP A 584 10.61 -26.45 10.40
N LEU A 585 10.07 -27.21 11.35
CA LEU A 585 9.07 -26.81 12.34
C LEU A 585 9.62 -27.01 13.77
N SER A 586 10.95 -26.99 13.93
CA SER A 586 11.61 -27.19 15.24
C SER A 586 11.09 -26.18 16.27
N GLY A 587 10.59 -26.68 17.40
CA GLY A 587 10.06 -25.87 18.49
C GLY A 587 8.78 -25.07 18.18
N ALA A 588 8.07 -25.37 17.08
CA ALA A 588 6.79 -24.73 16.75
C ALA A 588 5.63 -25.21 17.65
N ASP A 589 4.59 -24.39 17.79
CA ASP A 589 3.30 -24.73 18.42
C ASP A 589 2.29 -25.09 17.32
N LEU A 590 1.90 -26.36 17.22
CA LEU A 590 0.85 -26.87 16.32
C LEU A 590 -0.35 -27.44 17.09
N ASP A 591 -0.59 -27.00 18.33
CA ASP A 591 -1.65 -27.56 19.16
C ASP A 591 -3.04 -27.41 18.49
N GLY A 592 -3.77 -28.52 18.43
CA GLY A 592 -5.10 -28.60 17.81
C GLY A 592 -5.15 -28.32 16.30
N CYS A 593 -4.04 -28.41 15.57
CA CYS A 593 -4.03 -28.23 14.11
C CYS A 593 -4.69 -29.37 13.32
N ALA A 594 -5.24 -29.05 12.15
CA ALA A 594 -5.80 -30.02 11.21
C ALA A 594 -4.81 -30.31 10.07
N LEU A 595 -3.98 -31.35 10.24
CA LEU A 595 -2.90 -31.81 9.35
C LEU A 595 -3.29 -33.09 8.57
N SER A 596 -4.59 -33.37 8.42
CA SER A 596 -5.08 -34.58 7.77
C SER A 596 -4.63 -34.65 6.30
N ALA A 597 -4.14 -35.83 5.89
CA ALA A 597 -3.54 -36.08 4.58
C ALA A 597 -2.37 -35.16 4.16
N ALA A 598 -1.78 -34.37 5.06
CA ALA A 598 -0.62 -33.51 4.75
C ALA A 598 0.61 -34.33 4.32
N SER A 599 1.41 -33.76 3.40
CA SER A 599 2.68 -34.34 2.97
C SER A 599 3.81 -33.77 3.83
N LEU A 600 4.46 -34.62 4.62
CA LEU A 600 5.39 -34.23 5.68
C LEU A 600 6.76 -34.91 5.54
N ALA A 601 7.08 -35.49 4.38
CA ALA A 601 8.22 -36.41 4.28
C ALA A 601 9.55 -35.70 4.52
N GLY A 602 10.33 -36.22 5.48
CA GLY A 602 11.61 -35.64 5.89
C GLY A 602 11.53 -34.26 6.54
N ALA A 603 10.35 -33.81 6.99
CA ALA A 603 10.23 -32.60 7.81
C ALA A 603 10.89 -32.76 9.19
N VAL A 604 11.16 -31.64 9.86
CA VAL A 604 11.76 -31.58 11.20
C VAL A 604 10.75 -30.95 12.16
N PHE A 605 10.49 -31.59 13.29
CA PHE A 605 9.59 -31.12 14.34
C PHE A 605 10.28 -31.10 15.72
N GLU A 606 11.61 -31.12 15.78
CA GLU A 606 12.33 -31.33 17.05
C GLU A 606 11.87 -30.35 18.15
N ARG A 607 11.38 -30.90 19.27
CA ARG A 607 10.80 -30.17 20.42
C ARG A 607 9.54 -29.34 20.12
N ALA A 608 8.81 -29.63 19.03
CA ALA A 608 7.53 -29.00 18.72
C ALA A 608 6.38 -29.54 19.62
N SER A 609 5.34 -28.71 19.80
CA SER A 609 4.07 -29.12 20.41
C SER A 609 3.07 -29.45 19.32
N MET A 610 2.36 -30.57 19.46
CA MET A 610 1.36 -31.07 18.52
C MET A 610 0.18 -31.69 19.28
N VAL A 611 -0.17 -31.13 20.43
CA VAL A 611 -1.16 -31.71 21.35
C VAL A 611 -2.55 -31.66 20.71
N GLY A 612 -3.21 -32.82 20.65
CA GLY A 612 -4.56 -32.95 20.10
C GLY A 612 -4.71 -32.65 18.60
N CYS A 613 -3.62 -32.61 17.81
CA CYS A 613 -3.73 -32.40 16.36
C CYS A 613 -4.34 -33.61 15.62
N ASP A 614 -4.96 -33.37 14.46
CA ASP A 614 -5.39 -34.43 13.53
C ASP A 614 -4.35 -34.64 12.42
N LEU A 615 -3.70 -35.80 12.44
CA LEU A 615 -2.72 -36.31 11.47
C LEU A 615 -3.25 -37.55 10.73
N SER A 616 -4.56 -37.76 10.68
CA SER A 616 -5.17 -38.94 10.05
C SER A 616 -4.71 -39.09 8.59
N GLY A 617 -4.16 -40.26 8.27
CA GLY A 617 -3.61 -40.58 6.94
C GLY A 617 -2.40 -39.76 6.48
N ALA A 618 -1.78 -38.95 7.34
CA ALA A 618 -0.65 -38.10 6.98
C ALA A 618 0.63 -38.89 6.65
N ARG A 619 1.51 -38.31 5.81
CA ARG A 619 2.72 -38.97 5.27
C ARG A 619 3.98 -38.46 5.98
N LEU A 620 4.33 -39.10 7.10
CA LEU A 620 5.45 -38.73 7.99
C LEU A 620 6.69 -39.64 7.83
N ARG A 621 6.98 -40.14 6.63
CA ARG A 621 8.15 -41.00 6.39
C ARG A 621 9.45 -40.21 6.60
N GLY A 622 10.35 -40.74 7.43
CA GLY A 622 11.68 -40.15 7.67
C GLY A 622 11.69 -38.83 8.45
N VAL A 623 10.61 -38.50 9.17
CA VAL A 623 10.48 -37.25 9.94
C VAL A 623 11.30 -37.29 11.23
N ASN A 624 11.89 -36.15 11.62
CA ASN A 624 12.45 -35.96 12.96
C ASN A 624 11.34 -35.47 13.91
N LEU A 625 10.94 -36.34 14.85
CA LEU A 625 9.92 -36.13 15.89
C LEU A 625 10.55 -36.16 17.31
N ARG A 626 11.86 -35.90 17.45
CA ARG A 626 12.56 -35.96 18.73
C ARG A 626 11.97 -34.96 19.73
N GLU A 627 11.69 -35.45 20.95
CA GLU A 627 11.12 -34.66 22.05
C GLU A 627 9.77 -33.97 21.73
N VAL A 628 9.03 -34.42 20.69
CA VAL A 628 7.72 -33.88 20.30
C VAL A 628 6.62 -34.30 21.27
N ASP A 629 5.66 -33.41 21.53
CA ASP A 629 4.44 -33.72 22.29
C ASP A 629 3.23 -33.93 21.37
N LEU A 630 2.89 -35.19 21.09
CA LEU A 630 1.69 -35.63 20.35
C LEU A 630 0.60 -36.18 21.30
N SER A 631 0.56 -35.72 22.55
CA SER A 631 -0.45 -36.18 23.52
C SER A 631 -1.87 -35.91 23.02
N GLY A 632 -2.75 -36.91 23.11
CA GLY A 632 -4.14 -36.85 22.63
C GLY A 632 -4.33 -36.69 21.11
N ALA A 633 -3.27 -36.66 20.30
CA ALA A 633 -3.37 -36.48 18.85
C ALA A 633 -4.03 -37.69 18.15
N VAL A 634 -4.58 -37.45 16.96
CA VAL A 634 -5.20 -38.49 16.11
C VAL A 634 -4.29 -38.81 14.94
N LEU A 635 -3.70 -40.00 14.90
CA LEU A 635 -2.79 -40.46 13.84
C LEU A 635 -3.31 -41.74 13.16
N THR A 636 -4.64 -41.92 13.09
CA THR A 636 -5.25 -43.14 12.52
C THR A 636 -4.82 -43.31 11.06
N GLY A 637 -4.22 -44.47 10.75
CA GLY A 637 -3.67 -44.78 9.42
C GLY A 637 -2.47 -43.93 8.97
N ALA A 638 -1.85 -43.15 9.86
CA ALA A 638 -0.68 -42.33 9.52
C ALA A 638 0.57 -43.19 9.25
N VAL A 639 1.44 -42.72 8.34
CA VAL A 639 2.64 -43.44 7.91
C VAL A 639 3.88 -42.75 8.46
N LEU A 640 4.35 -43.20 9.63
CA LEU A 640 5.53 -42.69 10.37
C LEU A 640 6.75 -43.62 10.23
N SER A 641 6.87 -44.35 9.12
CA SER A 641 7.96 -45.32 8.93
C SER A 641 9.32 -44.63 8.81
N GLU A 642 10.35 -45.22 9.42
CA GLU A 642 11.73 -44.71 9.46
C GLU A 642 11.88 -43.31 10.09
N CYS A 643 10.95 -42.90 10.97
CA CYS A 643 11.08 -41.64 11.73
C CYS A 643 12.07 -41.74 12.90
N ASP A 644 12.54 -40.59 13.39
CA ASP A 644 13.30 -40.47 14.65
C ASP A 644 12.44 -39.77 15.70
N GLY A 645 11.78 -40.57 16.54
CA GLY A 645 10.87 -40.16 17.61
C GLY A 645 11.42 -40.45 19.00
N GLU A 646 12.73 -40.30 19.22
CA GLU A 646 13.32 -40.45 20.55
C GLU A 646 12.72 -39.44 21.54
N MET A 647 12.30 -39.92 22.72
CA MET A 647 11.64 -39.15 23.79
C MET A 647 10.31 -38.46 23.38
N MET A 648 9.69 -38.84 22.27
CA MET A 648 8.39 -38.29 21.87
C MET A 648 7.25 -38.80 22.77
N LYS A 649 6.22 -37.97 23.00
CA LYS A 649 5.03 -38.33 23.79
C LYS A 649 3.83 -38.59 22.89
N LEU A 650 3.09 -39.64 23.20
CA LEU A 650 1.86 -40.09 22.54
C LEU A 650 0.77 -40.41 23.58
N VAL A 651 0.81 -39.74 24.74
CA VAL A 651 -0.06 -40.05 25.88
C VAL A 651 -1.53 -39.90 25.47
N GLY A 652 -2.29 -40.98 25.53
CA GLY A 652 -3.70 -41.02 25.10
C GLY A 652 -3.94 -40.82 23.59
N ALA A 653 -2.92 -40.87 22.73
CA ALA A 653 -3.05 -40.66 21.29
C ALA A 653 -3.81 -41.81 20.58
N GLN A 654 -4.50 -41.49 19.48
CA GLN A 654 -5.20 -42.47 18.65
C GLN A 654 -4.30 -42.93 17.50
N LEU A 655 -3.83 -44.17 17.57
CA LEU A 655 -2.78 -44.76 16.74
C LEU A 655 -3.28 -45.98 15.94
N GLY A 656 -4.60 -46.07 15.72
CA GLY A 656 -5.21 -47.19 15.01
C GLY A 656 -4.65 -47.35 13.60
N GLU A 657 -4.11 -48.52 13.28
CA GLU A 657 -3.50 -48.85 11.98
C GLU A 657 -2.33 -47.93 11.57
N ALA A 658 -1.76 -47.15 12.51
CA ALA A 658 -0.58 -46.31 12.28
C ALA A 658 0.68 -47.15 12.10
N SER A 659 1.61 -46.71 11.25
CA SER A 659 2.85 -47.45 10.93
C SER A 659 4.11 -46.73 11.41
N PHE A 660 4.83 -47.36 12.35
CA PHE A 660 6.13 -46.97 12.88
C PHE A 660 7.25 -47.94 12.46
N MET A 661 7.08 -48.62 11.31
CA MET A 661 8.06 -49.62 10.85
C MET A 661 9.47 -49.03 10.75
N LYS A 662 10.45 -49.72 11.35
CA LYS A 662 11.88 -49.35 11.37
C LYS A 662 12.20 -47.97 11.98
N SER A 663 11.27 -47.38 12.74
CA SER A 663 11.46 -46.07 13.38
C SER A 663 12.28 -46.18 14.67
N ARG A 664 12.97 -45.09 15.03
CA ARG A 664 13.62 -44.96 16.34
C ARG A 664 12.62 -44.36 17.32
N LEU A 665 12.28 -45.09 18.37
CA LEU A 665 11.25 -44.75 19.34
C LEU A 665 11.77 -44.97 20.78
N ARG A 666 13.06 -44.67 20.98
CA ARG A 666 13.74 -44.83 22.26
C ARG A 666 13.08 -43.94 23.30
N THR A 667 12.74 -44.52 24.45
CA THR A 667 12.07 -43.82 25.57
C THR A 667 10.83 -43.01 25.16
N ALA A 668 10.15 -43.39 24.07
CA ALA A 668 8.90 -42.78 23.65
C ALA A 668 7.75 -43.21 24.59
N ASP A 669 6.79 -42.33 24.84
CA ASP A 669 5.72 -42.53 25.81
C ASP A 669 4.37 -42.76 25.14
N PHE A 670 3.94 -44.02 25.04
CA PHE A 670 2.64 -44.47 24.53
C PHE A 670 1.60 -44.69 25.64
N SER A 671 1.79 -44.14 26.85
CA SER A 671 0.90 -44.40 27.99
C SER A 671 -0.57 -44.07 27.67
N GLY A 672 -1.47 -45.03 27.87
CA GLY A 672 -2.90 -44.91 27.54
C GLY A 672 -3.25 -44.77 26.04
N ALA A 673 -2.29 -44.91 25.12
CA ALA A 673 -2.55 -44.74 23.69
C ALA A 673 -3.38 -45.89 23.09
N ALA A 674 -4.14 -45.59 22.02
CA ALA A 674 -5.04 -46.53 21.35
C ALA A 674 -4.46 -47.03 20.02
N MET A 675 -3.74 -48.15 20.06
CA MET A 675 -2.83 -48.68 19.04
C MET A 675 -3.36 -49.93 18.31
N ARG A 676 -4.69 -50.11 18.21
CA ARG A 676 -5.28 -51.27 17.52
C ARG A 676 -4.67 -51.47 16.14
N ARG A 677 -4.09 -52.65 15.88
CA ARG A 677 -3.44 -53.04 14.61
C ARG A 677 -2.30 -52.11 14.15
N ALA A 678 -1.71 -51.33 15.06
CA ALA A 678 -0.52 -50.52 14.75
C ALA A 678 0.68 -51.39 14.35
N ASP A 679 1.54 -50.88 13.47
CA ASP A 679 2.66 -51.63 12.89
C ASP A 679 4.01 -51.04 13.32
N LEU A 680 4.64 -51.65 14.31
CA LEU A 680 5.92 -51.25 14.90
C LEU A 680 7.06 -52.21 14.49
N ARG A 681 6.89 -52.97 13.39
CA ARG A 681 7.87 -54.00 13.01
C ARG A 681 9.25 -53.43 12.76
N GLY A 682 10.26 -54.03 13.39
CA GLY A 682 11.66 -53.58 13.31
C GLY A 682 11.97 -52.23 13.98
N ALA A 683 11.07 -51.66 14.77
CA ALA A 683 11.32 -50.40 15.49
C ALA A 683 12.31 -50.56 16.65
N ASP A 684 13.03 -49.49 17.00
CA ASP A 684 13.88 -49.42 18.21
C ASP A 684 13.10 -48.79 19.36
N LEU A 685 12.52 -49.63 20.22
CA LEU A 685 11.62 -49.30 21.33
C LEU A 685 12.33 -49.37 22.70
N PHE A 686 13.66 -49.22 22.72
CA PHE A 686 14.44 -49.34 23.95
C PHE A 686 13.94 -48.37 25.03
N GLY A 687 13.48 -48.91 26.16
CA GLY A 687 12.95 -48.12 27.28
C GLY A 687 11.63 -47.38 26.99
N ALA A 688 10.89 -47.71 25.92
CA ALA A 688 9.60 -47.08 25.62
C ALA A 688 8.51 -47.45 26.65
N HIS A 689 7.61 -46.51 26.95
CA HIS A 689 6.53 -46.69 27.91
C HIS A 689 5.21 -47.00 27.19
N PHE A 690 4.43 -47.94 27.71
CA PHE A 690 3.14 -48.39 27.19
C PHE A 690 2.11 -48.58 28.33
N LEU A 691 2.29 -47.87 29.46
CA LEU A 691 1.48 -48.02 30.67
C LEU A 691 -0.02 -47.84 30.35
N GLY A 692 -0.81 -48.89 30.56
CA GLY A 692 -2.25 -48.88 30.27
C GLY A 692 -2.63 -48.65 28.79
N ALA A 693 -1.69 -48.80 27.85
CA ALA A 693 -1.96 -48.66 26.42
C ALA A 693 -2.86 -49.80 25.90
N THR A 694 -3.65 -49.51 24.86
CA THR A 694 -4.54 -50.51 24.22
C THR A 694 -4.07 -50.81 22.81
N ALA A 695 -3.34 -51.91 22.64
CA ALA A 695 -2.67 -52.31 21.40
C ALA A 695 -3.09 -53.72 20.90
N PRO A 696 -4.40 -54.05 20.81
CA PRO A 696 -4.84 -55.34 20.29
C PRO A 696 -4.46 -55.50 18.81
N GLU A 697 -4.04 -56.71 18.43
CA GLU A 697 -3.53 -57.07 17.10
C GLU A 697 -2.34 -56.21 16.59
N ALA A 698 -1.65 -55.46 17.47
CA ALA A 698 -0.48 -54.67 17.10
C ALA A 698 0.71 -55.58 16.73
N ARG A 699 1.59 -55.08 15.85
CA ARG A 699 2.71 -55.85 15.28
C ARG A 699 4.04 -55.28 15.74
N PHE A 700 4.66 -55.94 16.71
CA PHE A 700 5.99 -55.61 17.23
C PHE A 700 7.11 -56.45 16.61
N GLY A 701 6.80 -57.40 15.72
CA GLY A 701 7.78 -58.37 15.23
C GLY A 701 9.10 -57.77 14.71
N LEU A 702 10.22 -58.41 15.02
CA LEU A 702 11.60 -57.94 14.80
C LEU A 702 12.00 -56.62 15.53
N ALA A 703 11.15 -56.05 16.39
CA ALA A 703 11.48 -54.83 17.12
C ALA A 703 12.44 -55.07 18.29
N ARG A 704 13.03 -53.98 18.79
CA ARG A 704 13.92 -53.95 19.96
C ARG A 704 13.25 -53.22 21.11
N ALA A 705 12.40 -53.91 21.86
CA ALA A 705 11.68 -53.41 23.03
C ALA A 705 12.35 -53.82 24.37
N ASP A 706 13.68 -53.89 24.39
CA ASP A 706 14.45 -54.07 25.63
C ASP A 706 14.10 -52.96 26.64
N ARG A 707 13.83 -53.32 27.90
CA ARG A 707 13.42 -52.42 28.99
C ARG A 707 12.12 -51.63 28.75
N ALA A 708 11.30 -52.01 27.77
CA ALA A 708 10.00 -51.36 27.56
C ALA A 708 9.02 -51.68 28.71
N LEU A 709 8.12 -50.75 29.00
CA LEU A 709 7.17 -50.81 30.12
C LEU A 709 5.73 -51.01 29.62
N PHE A 710 5.31 -52.27 29.46
CA PHE A 710 3.95 -52.68 29.07
C PHE A 710 3.01 -52.93 30.26
N SER A 711 3.32 -52.39 31.44
CA SER A 711 2.49 -52.58 32.63
C SER A 711 1.04 -52.18 32.38
N GLU A 712 0.08 -53.01 32.82
CA GLU A 712 -1.37 -52.83 32.62
C GLU A 712 -1.85 -52.71 31.13
N ALA A 713 -1.00 -52.96 30.13
CA ALA A 713 -1.36 -52.80 28.71
C ALA A 713 -2.28 -53.91 28.17
N ASP A 714 -3.21 -53.58 27.27
CA ASP A 714 -4.04 -54.55 26.54
C ASP A 714 -3.41 -54.89 25.18
N LEU A 715 -2.73 -56.04 25.12
CA LEU A 715 -1.92 -56.55 24.01
C LEU A 715 -2.55 -57.78 23.34
N ARG A 716 -3.87 -57.97 23.47
CA ARG A 716 -4.58 -59.14 22.96
C ARG A 716 -4.35 -59.39 21.47
N GLY A 717 -3.88 -60.58 21.11
CA GLY A 717 -3.58 -60.95 19.73
C GLY A 717 -2.41 -60.18 19.09
N ALA A 718 -1.62 -59.42 19.86
CA ALA A 718 -0.43 -58.75 19.34
C ALA A 718 0.67 -59.75 18.95
N SER A 719 1.44 -59.46 17.91
CA SER A 719 2.58 -60.30 17.49
C SER A 719 3.91 -59.66 17.86
N PHE A 720 4.64 -60.35 18.72
CA PHE A 720 6.01 -60.12 19.18
C PHE A 720 7.00 -61.10 18.53
N ALA A 721 6.67 -61.67 17.37
CA ALA A 721 7.54 -62.63 16.67
C ALA A 721 8.96 -62.09 16.43
N GLU A 722 9.99 -62.83 16.86
CA GLU A 722 11.41 -62.42 16.78
C GLU A 722 11.73 -61.06 17.45
N THR A 723 10.89 -60.60 18.39
CA THR A 723 11.10 -59.33 19.13
C THR A 723 12.08 -59.51 20.28
N SER A 724 12.90 -58.50 20.58
CA SER A 724 13.69 -58.46 21.82
C SER A 724 12.93 -57.70 22.92
N LEU A 725 12.63 -58.37 24.03
CA LEU A 725 11.90 -57.88 25.21
C LEU A 725 12.74 -58.03 26.49
N ARG A 726 14.07 -57.96 26.41
CA ARG A 726 14.93 -58.23 27.57
C ARG A 726 14.73 -57.16 28.63
N PHE A 727 14.58 -57.56 29.88
CA PHE A 727 14.25 -56.66 31.00
C PHE A 727 12.94 -55.85 30.81
N ALA A 728 12.04 -56.24 29.91
CA ALA A 728 10.75 -55.57 29.75
C ALA A 728 9.83 -55.86 30.94
N LEU A 729 9.01 -54.87 31.32
CA LEU A 729 7.94 -55.06 32.30
C LEU A 729 6.64 -55.32 31.54
N LEU A 730 5.98 -56.43 31.80
CA LEU A 730 4.65 -56.80 31.29
C LEU A 730 3.70 -57.09 32.46
N ASP A 731 3.94 -56.48 33.64
CA ASP A 731 3.16 -56.80 34.82
C ASP A 731 1.72 -56.27 34.71
N HIS A 732 0.76 -57.10 35.10
CA HIS A 732 -0.68 -56.85 34.91
C HIS A 732 -1.13 -56.69 33.44
N ALA A 733 -0.26 -56.93 32.45
CA ALA A 733 -0.60 -56.82 31.04
C ALA A 733 -1.55 -57.95 30.57
N ASN A 734 -2.42 -57.65 29.61
CA ASN A 734 -3.23 -58.65 28.92
C ASN A 734 -2.60 -59.05 27.59
N VAL A 735 -1.91 -60.19 27.55
CA VAL A 735 -1.27 -60.78 26.37
C VAL A 735 -2.01 -62.05 25.89
N GLU A 736 -3.32 -62.17 26.17
CA GLU A 736 -4.14 -63.29 25.67
C GLU A 736 -4.08 -63.38 24.14
N HIS A 737 -3.88 -64.59 23.62
CA HIS A 737 -3.68 -64.88 22.19
C HIS A 737 -2.51 -64.15 21.50
N ALA A 738 -1.60 -63.50 22.25
CA ALA A 738 -0.41 -62.88 21.68
C ALA A 738 0.59 -63.93 21.17
N ASP A 739 1.38 -63.56 20.17
CA ASP A 739 2.38 -64.41 19.51
C ASP A 739 3.80 -63.99 19.89
N PHE A 740 4.47 -64.78 20.71
CA PHE A 740 5.87 -64.59 21.14
C PHE A 740 6.85 -65.52 20.41
N THR A 741 6.51 -66.00 19.20
CA THR A 741 7.37 -66.96 18.48
C THR A 741 8.79 -66.43 18.26
N GLY A 742 9.82 -67.12 18.74
CA GLY A 742 11.22 -66.69 18.64
C GLY A 742 11.57 -65.42 19.43
N CYS A 743 10.72 -64.97 20.35
CA CYS A 743 10.92 -63.74 21.12
C CYS A 743 11.96 -63.95 22.24
N ASN A 744 12.80 -62.94 22.51
CA ASN A 744 13.73 -62.96 23.65
C ASN A 744 13.17 -62.17 24.84
N LEU A 745 12.75 -62.88 25.88
CA LEU A 745 12.18 -62.37 27.13
C LEU A 745 13.16 -62.52 28.31
N THR A 746 14.47 -62.57 28.05
CA THR A 746 15.48 -62.73 29.11
C THR A 746 15.32 -61.65 30.19
N GLN A 747 15.12 -62.07 31.44
CA GLN A 747 14.88 -61.19 32.59
C GLN A 747 13.66 -60.25 32.46
N ALA A 748 12.67 -60.57 31.62
CA ALA A 748 11.39 -59.85 31.59
C ALA A 748 10.52 -60.18 32.82
N ILE A 749 9.65 -59.25 33.23
CA ILE A 749 8.74 -59.42 34.38
C ILE A 749 7.30 -59.59 33.87
N LEU A 750 6.71 -60.77 34.12
CA LEU A 750 5.37 -61.20 33.71
C LEU A 750 4.40 -61.31 34.91
N HIS A 751 4.66 -60.57 35.98
CA HIS A 751 3.89 -60.60 37.22
C HIS A 751 2.40 -60.25 36.96
N MET A 752 1.47 -61.15 37.30
CA MET A 752 0.03 -60.97 37.07
C MET A 752 -0.38 -60.75 35.59
N ALA A 753 0.49 -61.08 34.63
CA ALA A 753 0.14 -61.03 33.20
C ALA A 753 -0.89 -62.10 32.83
N ARG A 754 -1.90 -61.75 32.02
CA ARG A 754 -2.89 -62.69 31.46
C ARG A 754 -2.39 -63.18 30.11
N ALA A 755 -2.16 -64.49 29.97
CA ALA A 755 -1.51 -65.08 28.79
C ALA A 755 -2.28 -66.25 28.17
N ASP A 756 -3.59 -66.34 28.41
CA ASP A 756 -4.39 -67.46 27.94
C ASP A 756 -4.38 -67.53 26.40
N GLY A 757 -4.04 -68.70 25.87
CA GLY A 757 -3.93 -68.94 24.43
C GLY A 757 -2.78 -68.23 23.72
N ALA A 758 -1.82 -67.62 24.44
CA ALA A 758 -0.61 -67.06 23.84
C ALA A 758 0.34 -68.15 23.28
N VAL A 759 1.08 -67.81 22.22
CA VAL A 759 2.02 -68.71 21.53
C VAL A 759 3.45 -68.39 21.98
N TRP A 760 4.22 -69.42 22.36
CA TRP A 760 5.55 -69.30 22.97
C TRP A 760 6.63 -70.12 22.23
N THR A 761 6.38 -70.52 20.99
CA THR A 761 7.29 -71.38 20.21
C THR A 761 8.67 -70.75 20.08
N ASP A 762 9.72 -71.46 20.50
CA ASP A 762 11.11 -71.00 20.48
C ASP A 762 11.38 -69.66 21.22
N ALA A 763 10.51 -69.27 22.16
CA ALA A 763 10.70 -68.08 22.99
C ALA A 763 11.76 -68.32 24.10
N ASP A 764 12.72 -67.40 24.23
CA ASP A 764 13.74 -67.42 25.28
C ASP A 764 13.24 -66.72 26.55
N THR A 765 12.72 -67.48 27.50
CA THR A 765 12.22 -66.99 28.80
C THR A 765 13.26 -67.08 29.93
N THR A 766 14.55 -67.12 29.60
CA THR A 766 15.63 -67.28 30.58
C THR A 766 15.57 -66.21 31.68
N LEU A 767 15.47 -66.64 32.94
CA LEU A 767 15.35 -65.75 34.11
C LEU A 767 14.14 -64.79 34.09
N ALA A 768 13.08 -65.07 33.32
CA ALA A 768 11.85 -64.30 33.38
C ALA A 768 11.17 -64.45 34.76
N GLU A 769 10.69 -63.33 35.32
CA GLU A 769 10.02 -63.30 36.62
C GLU A 769 8.50 -63.44 36.45
N TYR A 770 7.93 -64.51 37.00
CA TYR A 770 6.48 -64.77 36.99
C TYR A 770 5.80 -64.27 38.27
N THR A 771 4.48 -64.49 38.39
CA THR A 771 3.66 -64.01 39.52
C THR A 771 4.13 -64.51 40.90
N ASP A 772 4.84 -63.66 41.64
CA ASP A 772 5.02 -63.80 43.09
C ASP A 772 3.68 -63.74 43.83
N ALA A 773 3.30 -64.84 44.50
CA ALA A 773 2.03 -64.97 45.20
C ALA A 773 1.92 -64.10 46.47
N ALA A 774 3.03 -63.73 47.11
CA ALA A 774 3.04 -62.84 48.27
C ALA A 774 2.84 -61.38 47.82
N ARG A 775 3.51 -60.96 46.74
CA ARG A 775 3.30 -59.66 46.09
C ARG A 775 1.85 -59.52 45.61
N ALA A 776 1.34 -60.48 44.83
CA ALA A 776 -0.03 -60.43 44.31
C ALA A 776 -1.09 -60.40 45.45
N LYS A 777 -0.85 -61.13 46.55
CA LYS A 777 -1.72 -61.09 47.73
C LYS A 777 -1.68 -59.74 48.47
N ALA A 778 -0.55 -59.03 48.45
CA ALA A 778 -0.44 -57.69 48.99
C ALA A 778 -1.13 -56.64 48.08
N GLU A 779 -0.99 -56.76 46.77
CA GLU A 779 -1.64 -55.88 45.78
C GLU A 779 -3.17 -56.05 45.77
N ALA A 780 -3.66 -57.28 45.95
CA ALA A 780 -5.08 -57.59 46.11
C ALA A 780 -5.69 -57.13 47.45
N PHE A 781 -4.88 -56.64 48.40
CA PHE A 781 -5.38 -56.21 49.71
C PHE A 781 -6.21 -54.93 49.59
N ARG A 782 -7.48 -55.01 49.99
CA ARG A 782 -8.35 -53.85 50.22
C ARG A 782 -8.54 -53.67 51.72
N PRO A 783 -8.10 -52.55 52.34
CA PRO A 783 -8.45 -52.26 53.73
C PRO A 783 -9.98 -52.12 53.86
N ARG A 784 -10.51 -52.58 55.00
CA ARG A 784 -11.95 -52.57 55.31
C ARG A 784 -12.44 -51.21 55.79
#